data_AF-A0A848JV13-F1
#
_entry.id   AF-A0A848JV13-F1
#
_cell.length_a   1.000
_cell.length_b   1.000
_cell.length_c   1.000
_cell.angle_alpha   90.00
_cell.angle_beta   90.00
_cell.angle_gamma   90.00
#
_symmetry.space_group_name_H-M   'P 1'
#
loop_
_entity.id
_entity.type
_entity.pdbx_description
1 polymer ?
#
loop_
_entity_poly.entity_id
_entity_poly.type
_entity_poly.pdbx_seq_one_letter_code
_entity_poly.pdbx_strand_id
1 'polypeptide(L)'
;MKPIAIEQAEARGAEAVTIGPDGTPEITEMATLGVLGQAYQRGARAHYFAQLQTNAAEKMLELRQQYEADPKRFDDMAKLYNKDLVNRAEPALRPAVSAALDKLRLGHYLDLSERDFAVAQANAKTALETQYNTVADNIVALARKGGVDSGEYLAQVQNARSILGELGKNPRWGYNPAVVDDRLRRLEDRGRAAAVLSSVDATYDRIGPHEALKQAETAIFDPHLQMDEAERQSRFNMVKAHISARKAEATEDIREIRALAEPTITALRDGVDLEADGDLLRQKMLSLGDTIGAARVTYAMEYGRGKRGQFALPTADWSRSSAVPGANSPIGQKVAMAAQAAGLPLNIVMPIIAQESGFDPTRRPIGKDGKALSSAFGIFQLLKAERDSAGIGDTPDPDAQIPAGIRKMQSVYATAKAAVGREPTPGEFYAVYYQGEGAGPKILQNPEGDFRATVGQKVIDANPWLAGIKTNGDFIRWTSQKMAERGAGAADPVPSRPPAGLLEAGNVDLGNRPVVKNADGSISTVRSISIGEDGREVLIPTISPDGKTLSDEDAIALYRQSGKHLGKFDTPENATAYAQALHQQQAQQYGGGLAGLPPSQIAGLRHWAGTTFDGMLADAKKSIGKWHIGEDDVAFLSGRVFPFLDEKRKRQAVEFLGDAERSGALLDLSPDARQVLRNSLEEAAAGGNHAARAALLDDEERFATLQRMEQETPLLRGVRAGWIKPPQPVPWQGSDDQVQAALQAHAKAAMVVTNQLKRPIPAFEGEDLRSLTSALDAADTSGKVRILGALATLPPGVRESTFGKLHETGPKGSVLAFAGGLAKDAPDIAASIVRGRDALTAEPRFVPHKDSEAQAFTEALDAALPASAFSIGHRVDEREAYATMRGAVRARYADLSAAAGDTSGVLKRERLDRSVQEVTGGTVRQNGATILAPKRGMDQSTFDGILLGLTDADLAGVSTTSGKPVSAQFLRDSATLESFAPGRYLVRLNRNADAPQYAVGDGGRPFILRLDDKQPAPPRAWGVPAASATIPWTASNFGRDPAGLPGDAR
;
A
#
# COMPACT_ATOMS: atom_id res chain seq x y z
N MET A 1 27.80 0.49 -92.74
CA MET A 1 26.54 1.26 -92.77
C MET A 1 25.29 0.50 -92.26
N LYS A 2 25.26 -0.85 -92.20
CA LYS A 2 24.06 -1.60 -91.75
C LYS A 2 23.68 -1.53 -90.24
N PRO A 3 24.60 -1.46 -89.25
CA PRO A 3 24.24 -1.50 -87.82
C PRO A 3 23.52 -0.24 -87.33
N ILE A 4 24.04 0.95 -87.69
CA ILE A 4 23.47 2.24 -87.29
C ILE A 4 22.04 2.40 -87.81
N ALA A 5 21.76 1.92 -89.03
CA ALA A 5 20.42 1.98 -89.60
C ALA A 5 19.41 1.06 -88.89
N ILE A 6 19.86 -0.09 -88.36
CA ILE A 6 19.02 -1.01 -87.56
C ILE A 6 18.69 -0.37 -86.21
N GLU A 7 19.69 0.22 -85.55
CA GLU A 7 19.52 0.88 -84.24
C GLU A 7 18.64 2.12 -84.34
N GLN A 8 18.81 2.93 -85.39
CA GLN A 8 17.92 4.07 -85.67
C GLN A 8 16.49 3.63 -86.02
N ALA A 9 16.34 2.50 -86.71
CA ALA A 9 15.02 1.93 -86.98
C ALA A 9 14.35 1.42 -85.69
N GLU A 10 15.09 0.76 -84.79
CA GLU A 10 14.61 0.34 -83.46
C GLU A 10 14.23 1.54 -82.58
N ALA A 11 15.04 2.60 -82.56
CA ALA A 11 14.74 3.84 -81.83
C ALA A 11 13.47 4.53 -82.36
N ARG A 12 13.31 4.65 -83.68
CA ARG A 12 12.07 5.17 -84.29
C ARG A 12 10.86 4.30 -84.00
N GLY A 13 11.05 2.98 -83.97
CA GLY A 13 10.00 2.05 -83.56
C GLY A 13 9.54 2.32 -82.14
N ALA A 14 10.47 2.55 -81.21
CA ALA A 14 10.15 2.90 -79.82
C ALA A 14 9.42 4.25 -79.71
N GLU A 15 9.83 5.26 -80.49
CA GLU A 15 9.18 6.58 -80.55
C GLU A 15 7.74 6.54 -81.10
N ALA A 16 7.42 5.52 -81.90
CA ALA A 16 6.08 5.32 -82.45
C ALA A 16 5.09 4.68 -81.47
N VAL A 17 5.53 4.38 -80.24
CA VAL A 17 4.66 3.93 -79.15
C VAL A 17 4.24 5.15 -78.34
N THR A 18 2.96 5.49 -78.41
CA THR A 18 2.38 6.62 -77.68
C THR A 18 1.34 6.13 -76.67
N ILE A 19 0.99 6.96 -75.69
CA ILE A 19 -0.07 6.64 -74.74
C ILE A 19 -1.39 7.20 -75.26
N GLY A 20 -2.36 6.32 -75.49
CA GLY A 20 -3.71 6.67 -75.89
C GLY A 20 -4.49 7.42 -74.80
N PRO A 21 -5.65 8.01 -75.13
CA PRO A 21 -6.46 8.80 -74.21
C PRO A 21 -6.91 8.06 -72.93
N ASP A 22 -6.86 6.73 -72.96
CA ASP A 22 -7.24 5.83 -71.87
C ASP A 22 -6.05 5.28 -71.07
N GLY A 23 -4.83 5.77 -71.34
CA GLY A 23 -3.62 5.38 -70.63
C GLY A 23 -2.95 4.11 -71.15
N THR A 24 -3.44 3.52 -72.25
CA THR A 24 -2.83 2.32 -72.86
C THR A 24 -1.82 2.69 -73.95
N PRO A 25 -0.69 1.96 -74.06
CA PRO A 25 0.24 2.20 -75.16
C PRO A 25 -0.37 1.77 -76.49
N GLU A 26 -0.18 2.56 -77.54
CA GLU A 26 -0.64 2.35 -78.92
C GLU A 26 0.53 2.56 -79.89
N ILE A 27 0.57 1.79 -80.98
CA ILE A 27 1.58 1.95 -82.04
C ILE A 27 0.98 2.82 -83.15
N THR A 28 1.51 4.02 -83.35
CA THR A 28 0.91 5.04 -84.25
C THR A 28 1.35 4.93 -85.71
N GLU A 29 2.45 4.23 -86.00
CA GLU A 29 2.95 3.97 -87.36
C GLU A 29 3.47 2.53 -87.51
N MET A 30 3.04 1.84 -88.56
CA MET A 30 3.59 0.54 -88.96
C MET A 30 4.50 0.68 -90.19
N ALA A 31 5.79 0.41 -90.01
CA ALA A 31 6.77 0.42 -91.12
C ALA A 31 6.61 -0.78 -92.08
N THR A 32 6.90 -0.53 -93.36
CA THR A 32 6.78 -1.45 -94.50
C THR A 32 7.92 -2.49 -94.60
N LEU A 33 7.69 -3.51 -95.43
CA LEU A 33 8.50 -4.73 -95.64
C LEU A 33 10.02 -4.51 -95.76
N GLY A 34 10.83 -5.34 -95.08
CA GLY A 34 12.30 -5.38 -95.19
C GLY A 34 13.01 -5.51 -93.84
N VAL A 35 14.34 -5.62 -93.84
CA VAL A 35 15.16 -5.80 -92.61
C VAL A 35 15.07 -4.60 -91.65
N LEU A 36 14.95 -3.39 -92.18
CA LEU A 36 14.76 -2.18 -91.37
C LEU A 36 13.32 -2.08 -90.80
N GLY A 37 12.32 -2.57 -91.53
CA GLY A 37 10.95 -2.69 -91.02
C GLY A 37 10.84 -3.71 -89.88
N GLN A 38 11.59 -4.81 -89.95
CA GLN A 38 11.68 -5.79 -88.85
C GLN A 38 12.36 -5.19 -87.61
N ALA A 39 13.41 -4.40 -87.79
CA ALA A 39 14.09 -3.69 -86.70
C ALA A 39 13.15 -2.65 -86.04
N TYR A 40 12.45 -1.85 -86.84
CA TYR A 40 11.43 -0.92 -86.34
C TYR A 40 10.33 -1.63 -85.54
N GLN A 41 9.79 -2.74 -86.07
CA GLN A 41 8.78 -3.55 -85.37
C GLN A 41 9.31 -4.15 -84.06
N ARG A 42 10.60 -4.49 -83.96
CA ARG A 42 11.22 -4.92 -82.71
C ARG A 42 11.28 -3.79 -81.68
N GLY A 43 11.72 -2.60 -82.10
CA GLY A 43 11.77 -1.42 -81.24
C GLY A 43 10.39 -1.01 -80.69
N ALA A 44 9.39 -0.97 -81.57
CA ALA A 44 8.01 -0.66 -81.20
C ALA A 44 7.43 -1.69 -80.21
N ARG A 45 7.61 -2.99 -80.47
CA ARG A 45 7.16 -4.03 -79.54
C ARG A 45 7.86 -3.94 -78.19
N ALA A 46 9.18 -3.74 -78.18
CA ALA A 46 9.95 -3.64 -76.93
C ALA A 46 9.48 -2.45 -76.07
N HIS A 47 9.27 -1.28 -76.67
CA HIS A 47 8.82 -0.10 -75.94
C HIS A 47 7.35 -0.22 -75.49
N TYR A 48 6.48 -0.81 -76.32
CA TYR A 48 5.10 -1.14 -75.96
C TYR A 48 5.04 -2.04 -74.72
N PHE A 49 5.85 -3.10 -74.68
CA PHE A 49 5.88 -4.00 -73.52
C PHE A 49 6.45 -3.33 -72.26
N ALA A 50 7.46 -2.46 -72.41
CA ALA A 50 8.02 -1.72 -71.28
C ALA A 50 6.98 -0.78 -70.64
N GLN A 51 6.27 0.02 -71.45
CA GLN A 51 5.23 0.91 -70.94
C GLN A 51 4.04 0.15 -70.36
N LEU A 52 3.60 -0.91 -71.02
CA LEU A 52 2.53 -1.77 -70.52
C LEU A 52 2.90 -2.39 -69.17
N GLN A 53 4.13 -2.87 -69.00
CA GLN A 53 4.59 -3.44 -67.73
C GLN A 53 4.64 -2.39 -66.62
N THR A 54 5.09 -1.17 -66.90
CA THR A 54 5.10 -0.09 -65.91
C THR A 54 3.68 0.25 -65.45
N ASN A 55 2.76 0.50 -66.37
CA ASN A 55 1.37 0.87 -66.05
C ASN A 55 0.64 -0.29 -65.34
N ALA A 56 0.89 -1.53 -65.76
CA ALA A 56 0.34 -2.70 -65.09
C ALA A 56 0.94 -2.91 -63.70
N ALA A 57 2.24 -2.66 -63.50
CA ALA A 57 2.89 -2.78 -62.19
C ALA A 57 2.36 -1.76 -61.19
N GLU A 58 2.16 -0.52 -61.61
CA GLU A 58 1.51 0.51 -60.79
C GLU A 58 0.10 0.09 -60.39
N LYS A 59 -0.71 -0.37 -61.34
CA LYS A 59 -2.07 -0.81 -61.03
C LYS A 59 -2.12 -2.05 -60.13
N MET A 60 -1.21 -3.00 -60.33
CA MET A 60 -1.09 -4.17 -59.46
C MET A 60 -0.69 -3.77 -58.04
N LEU A 61 0.16 -2.75 -57.89
CA LEU A 61 0.52 -2.20 -56.57
C LEU A 61 -0.68 -1.51 -55.90
N GLU A 62 -1.48 -0.74 -56.65
CA GLU A 62 -2.72 -0.14 -56.13
C GLU A 62 -3.73 -1.19 -55.66
N LEU A 63 -4.00 -2.19 -56.51
CA LEU A 63 -4.92 -3.29 -56.17
C LEU A 63 -4.40 -4.06 -54.95
N ARG A 64 -3.08 -4.26 -54.85
CA ARG A 64 -2.45 -4.88 -53.70
C ARG A 64 -2.66 -4.07 -52.43
N GLN A 65 -2.50 -2.76 -52.47
CA GLN A 65 -2.73 -1.88 -51.32
C GLN A 65 -4.21 -1.87 -50.92
N GLN A 66 -5.12 -1.92 -51.88
CA GLN A 66 -6.56 -1.92 -51.63
C GLN A 66 -7.06 -3.24 -51.00
N TYR A 67 -6.48 -4.37 -51.39
CA TYR A 67 -6.90 -5.71 -50.98
C TYR A 67 -5.81 -6.46 -50.23
N GLU A 68 -5.01 -5.77 -49.41
CA GLU A 68 -3.85 -6.34 -48.71
C GLU A 68 -4.23 -7.52 -47.80
N ALA A 69 -5.40 -7.47 -47.15
CA ALA A 69 -5.91 -8.49 -46.25
C ALA A 69 -6.78 -9.57 -46.95
N ASP A 70 -6.96 -9.50 -48.27
CA ASP A 70 -7.77 -10.45 -49.04
C ASP A 70 -7.06 -10.83 -50.36
N PRO A 71 -6.09 -11.77 -50.31
CA PRO A 71 -5.33 -12.20 -51.48
C PRO A 71 -6.23 -12.71 -52.62
N LYS A 72 -7.37 -13.31 -52.29
CA LYS A 72 -8.33 -13.83 -53.28
C LYS A 72 -9.00 -12.68 -54.03
N ARG A 73 -9.43 -11.65 -53.30
CA ARG A 73 -10.07 -10.47 -53.90
C ARG A 73 -9.09 -9.63 -54.70
N PHE A 74 -7.83 -9.54 -54.28
CA PHE A 74 -6.75 -9.03 -55.12
C PHE A 74 -6.67 -9.79 -56.45
N ASP A 75 -6.61 -11.13 -56.40
CA ASP A 75 -6.45 -11.98 -57.59
C ASP A 75 -7.61 -11.83 -58.58
N ASP A 76 -8.84 -11.79 -58.08
CA ASP A 76 -10.03 -11.63 -58.90
C ASP A 76 -10.06 -10.26 -59.60
N MET A 77 -9.70 -9.19 -58.91
CA MET A 77 -9.63 -7.83 -59.49
C MET A 77 -8.46 -7.68 -60.46
N ALA A 78 -7.31 -8.29 -60.17
CA ALA A 78 -6.15 -8.29 -61.05
C ALA A 78 -6.43 -9.06 -62.35
N LYS A 79 -7.16 -10.18 -62.31
CA LYS A 79 -7.61 -10.91 -63.51
C LYS A 79 -8.55 -10.07 -64.37
N LEU A 80 -9.48 -9.34 -63.75
CA LEU A 80 -10.40 -8.45 -64.47
C LEU A 80 -9.64 -7.34 -65.20
N TYR A 81 -8.69 -6.69 -64.52
CA TYR A 81 -7.85 -5.66 -65.12
C TYR A 81 -6.96 -6.20 -66.25
N ASN A 82 -6.29 -7.34 -66.03
CA ASN A 82 -5.47 -7.99 -67.04
C ASN A 82 -6.28 -8.34 -68.29
N LYS A 83 -7.50 -8.88 -68.12
CA LYS A 83 -8.39 -9.23 -69.22
C LYS A 83 -8.76 -8.02 -70.07
N ASP A 84 -9.04 -6.88 -69.44
CA ASP A 84 -9.34 -5.63 -70.12
C ASP A 84 -8.14 -5.14 -70.96
N LEU A 85 -6.94 -5.12 -70.38
CA LEU A 85 -5.71 -4.75 -71.11
C LEU A 85 -5.40 -5.70 -72.29
N VAL A 86 -5.58 -7.01 -72.10
CA VAL A 86 -5.38 -8.00 -73.19
C VAL A 86 -6.36 -7.77 -74.34
N ASN A 87 -7.61 -7.39 -74.04
CA ASN A 87 -8.61 -7.13 -75.08
C ASN A 87 -8.28 -5.88 -75.90
N ARG A 88 -7.72 -4.86 -75.25
CA ARG A 88 -7.30 -3.58 -75.87
C ARG A 88 -6.00 -3.70 -76.67
N ALA A 89 -5.15 -4.66 -76.32
CA ALA A 89 -3.91 -4.92 -77.07
C ALA A 89 -4.16 -5.40 -78.51
N GLU A 90 -3.23 -5.05 -79.40
CA GLU A 90 -3.27 -5.46 -80.80
C GLU A 90 -3.34 -7.00 -80.94
N PRO A 91 -4.18 -7.57 -81.84
CA PRO A 91 -4.45 -9.01 -81.89
C PRO A 91 -3.22 -9.90 -81.93
N ALA A 92 -2.16 -9.48 -82.63
CA ALA A 92 -0.90 -10.22 -82.75
C ALA A 92 -0.07 -10.23 -81.46
N LEU A 93 -0.29 -9.29 -80.53
CA LEU A 93 0.45 -9.14 -79.28
C LEU A 93 -0.28 -9.73 -78.06
N ARG A 94 -1.60 -9.97 -78.16
CA ARG A 94 -2.44 -10.45 -77.04
C ARG A 94 -1.86 -11.66 -76.28
N PRO A 95 -1.33 -12.72 -76.93
CA PRO A 95 -0.78 -13.86 -76.18
C PRO A 95 0.44 -13.48 -75.32
N ALA A 96 1.33 -12.65 -75.86
CA ALA A 96 2.53 -12.20 -75.15
C ALA A 96 2.18 -11.19 -74.04
N VAL A 97 1.18 -10.32 -74.26
CA VAL A 97 0.64 -9.41 -73.24
C VAL A 97 0.00 -10.19 -72.09
N SER A 98 -0.84 -11.18 -72.38
CA SER A 98 -1.46 -12.02 -71.35
C SER A 98 -0.41 -12.71 -70.47
N ALA A 99 0.61 -13.31 -71.08
CA ALA A 99 1.67 -14.00 -70.34
C ALA A 99 2.48 -13.06 -69.43
N ALA A 100 2.78 -11.84 -69.89
CA ALA A 100 3.50 -10.84 -69.10
C ALA A 100 2.68 -10.36 -67.90
N LEU A 101 1.39 -10.07 -68.11
CA LEU A 101 0.48 -9.60 -67.06
C LEU A 101 0.14 -10.70 -66.04
N ASP A 102 0.02 -11.95 -66.46
CA ASP A 102 -0.20 -13.08 -65.55
C ASP A 102 1.01 -13.34 -64.65
N LYS A 103 2.23 -13.22 -65.18
CA LYS A 103 3.45 -13.35 -64.38
C LYS A 103 3.50 -12.29 -63.28
N LEU A 104 3.16 -11.05 -63.61
CA LEU A 104 3.12 -9.93 -62.68
C LEU A 104 2.06 -10.14 -61.57
N ARG A 105 0.84 -10.52 -61.96
CA ARG A 105 -0.25 -10.87 -61.04
C ARG A 105 0.16 -11.98 -60.07
N LEU A 106 0.68 -13.09 -60.59
CA LEU A 106 1.06 -14.25 -59.78
C LEU A 106 2.13 -13.91 -58.75
N GLY A 107 3.10 -13.06 -59.09
CA GLY A 107 4.12 -12.60 -58.14
C GLY A 107 3.53 -11.89 -56.92
N HIS A 108 2.59 -10.96 -57.14
CA HIS A 108 1.91 -10.25 -56.04
C HIS A 108 0.98 -11.15 -55.23
N TYR A 109 0.23 -12.05 -55.89
CA TYR A 109 -0.68 -12.98 -55.22
C TYR A 109 0.05 -13.95 -54.29
N LEU A 110 1.20 -14.49 -54.72
CA LEU A 110 2.00 -15.41 -53.92
C LEU A 110 2.57 -14.70 -52.69
N ASP A 111 3.13 -13.50 -52.83
CA ASP A 111 3.66 -12.72 -51.69
C ASP A 111 2.55 -12.37 -50.67
N LEU A 112 1.38 -11.94 -51.14
CA LEU A 112 0.22 -11.71 -50.25
C LEU A 112 -0.25 -12.99 -49.55
N SER A 113 -0.33 -14.11 -50.27
CA SER A 113 -0.77 -15.38 -49.70
C SER A 113 0.22 -15.95 -48.68
N GLU A 114 1.53 -15.80 -48.91
CA GLU A 114 2.56 -16.21 -47.96
C GLU A 114 2.51 -15.38 -46.67
N ARG A 115 2.28 -14.06 -46.78
CA ARG A 115 2.10 -13.17 -45.63
C ARG A 115 0.86 -13.50 -44.82
N ASP A 116 -0.29 -13.66 -45.48
CA ASP A 116 -1.55 -14.02 -44.81
C ASP A 116 -1.42 -15.34 -44.04
N PHE A 117 -0.81 -16.36 -44.66
CA PHE A 117 -0.51 -17.62 -44.02
C PHE A 117 0.44 -17.47 -42.81
N ALA A 118 1.48 -16.63 -42.92
CA ALA A 118 2.40 -16.37 -41.82
C ALA A 118 1.71 -15.66 -40.64
N VAL A 119 0.84 -14.69 -40.92
CA VAL A 119 0.05 -13.97 -39.91
C VAL A 119 -0.95 -14.92 -39.24
N ALA A 120 -1.67 -15.74 -40.01
CA ALA A 120 -2.59 -16.74 -39.48
C ALA A 120 -1.88 -17.74 -38.54
N GLN A 121 -0.67 -18.20 -38.91
CA GLN A 121 0.13 -19.06 -38.03
C GLN A 121 0.61 -18.34 -36.77
N ALA A 122 1.02 -17.07 -36.87
CA ALA A 122 1.44 -16.28 -35.71
C ALA A 122 0.28 -16.05 -34.73
N ASN A 123 -0.91 -15.76 -35.25
CA ASN A 123 -2.13 -15.58 -34.46
C ASN A 123 -2.55 -16.89 -33.77
N ALA A 124 -2.52 -18.02 -34.49
CA ALA A 124 -2.83 -19.34 -33.92
C ALA A 124 -1.86 -19.72 -32.78
N LYS A 125 -0.56 -19.47 -32.97
CA LYS A 125 0.46 -19.68 -31.92
C LYS A 125 0.16 -18.80 -30.69
N THR A 126 -0.07 -17.51 -30.91
CA THR A 126 -0.32 -16.54 -29.83
C THR A 126 -1.58 -16.89 -29.02
N ALA A 127 -2.64 -17.35 -29.69
CA ALA A 127 -3.87 -17.77 -29.04
C ALA A 127 -3.65 -18.98 -28.11
N LEU A 128 -2.92 -20.00 -28.57
CA LEU A 128 -2.58 -21.18 -27.76
C LEU A 128 -1.66 -20.83 -26.59
N GLU A 129 -0.67 -19.96 -26.78
CA GLU A 129 0.21 -19.48 -25.71
C GLU A 129 -0.58 -18.70 -24.64
N THR A 130 -1.53 -17.88 -25.06
CA THR A 130 -2.41 -17.13 -24.15
C THR A 130 -3.29 -18.08 -23.35
N GLN A 131 -3.90 -19.08 -23.99
CA GLN A 131 -4.69 -20.10 -23.29
C GLN A 131 -3.85 -20.89 -22.28
N TYR A 132 -2.62 -21.26 -22.65
CA TYR A 132 -1.70 -21.94 -21.73
C TYR A 132 -1.40 -21.09 -20.49
N ASN A 133 -1.11 -19.80 -20.66
CA ASN A 133 -0.82 -18.90 -19.55
C ASN A 133 -2.01 -18.78 -18.59
N THR A 134 -3.23 -18.61 -19.11
CA THR A 134 -4.45 -18.58 -18.29
C THR A 134 -4.64 -19.87 -17.49
N VAL A 135 -4.43 -21.04 -18.12
CA VAL A 135 -4.51 -22.33 -17.44
C VAL A 135 -3.42 -22.46 -16.38
N ALA A 136 -2.21 -21.98 -16.66
CA ALA A 136 -1.09 -22.01 -15.72
C ALA A 136 -1.37 -21.18 -14.45
N ASP A 137 -1.98 -20.01 -14.60
CA ASP A 137 -2.37 -19.16 -13.46
C ASP A 137 -3.48 -19.82 -12.62
N ASN A 138 -4.45 -20.44 -13.27
CA ASN A 138 -5.52 -21.19 -12.58
C ASN A 138 -4.97 -22.38 -11.78
N ILE A 139 -3.98 -23.10 -12.31
CA ILE A 139 -3.30 -24.21 -11.62
C ILE A 139 -2.68 -23.72 -10.30
N VAL A 140 -2.00 -22.57 -10.33
CA VAL A 140 -1.38 -21.98 -9.14
C VAL A 140 -2.44 -21.54 -8.12
N ALA A 141 -3.54 -20.94 -8.58
CA ALA A 141 -4.64 -20.53 -7.72
C ALA A 141 -5.36 -21.72 -7.06
N LEU A 142 -5.63 -22.78 -7.82
CA LEU A 142 -6.25 -24.01 -7.31
C LEU A 142 -5.33 -24.72 -6.31
N ALA A 143 -4.02 -24.76 -6.58
CA ALA A 143 -3.05 -25.35 -5.67
C ALA A 143 -3.01 -24.64 -4.30
N ARG A 144 -3.16 -23.30 -4.28
CA ARG A 144 -3.25 -22.53 -3.01
C ARG A 144 -4.52 -22.85 -2.21
N LYS A 145 -5.63 -23.13 -2.91
CA LYS A 145 -6.96 -23.30 -2.31
C LYS A 145 -7.23 -24.73 -1.84
N GLY A 146 -6.81 -25.74 -2.61
CA GLY A 146 -7.18 -27.14 -2.40
C GLY A 146 -6.03 -28.15 -2.51
N GLY A 147 -4.79 -27.68 -2.65
CA GLY A 147 -3.62 -28.54 -2.84
C GLY A 147 -3.53 -29.15 -4.24
N VAL A 148 -2.44 -29.88 -4.49
CA VAL A 148 -2.09 -30.43 -5.81
C VAL A 148 -2.81 -31.74 -6.15
N ASP A 149 -3.55 -32.32 -5.21
CA ASP A 149 -4.27 -33.59 -5.39
C ASP A 149 -5.76 -33.40 -5.72
N SER A 150 -6.23 -32.15 -5.77
CA SER A 150 -7.62 -31.86 -6.10
C SER A 150 -7.96 -32.23 -7.54
N GLY A 151 -9.18 -32.75 -7.77
CA GLY A 151 -9.63 -33.12 -9.11
C GLY A 151 -9.63 -31.94 -10.10
N GLU A 152 -9.94 -30.72 -9.62
CA GLU A 152 -9.89 -29.49 -10.42
C GLU A 152 -8.46 -29.13 -10.84
N TYR A 153 -7.48 -29.29 -9.93
CA TYR A 153 -6.06 -29.06 -10.24
C TYR A 153 -5.58 -30.03 -11.31
N LEU A 154 -5.85 -31.34 -11.13
CA LEU A 154 -5.43 -32.37 -12.09
C LEU A 154 -6.07 -32.16 -13.47
N ALA A 155 -7.33 -31.73 -13.52
CA ALA A 155 -8.01 -31.40 -14.77
C ALA A 155 -7.32 -30.24 -15.51
N GLN A 156 -6.91 -29.18 -14.80
CA GLN A 156 -6.20 -28.06 -15.42
C GLN A 156 -4.78 -28.43 -15.88
N VAL A 157 -4.06 -29.28 -15.13
CA VAL A 157 -2.75 -29.81 -15.57
C VAL A 157 -2.88 -30.59 -16.88
N GLN A 158 -3.95 -31.40 -17.02
CA GLN A 158 -4.23 -32.11 -18.28
C GLN A 158 -4.58 -31.14 -19.41
N ASN A 159 -5.32 -30.07 -19.12
CA ASN A 159 -5.62 -29.02 -20.10
C ASN A 159 -4.32 -28.34 -20.60
N ALA A 160 -3.42 -27.98 -19.69
CA ALA A 160 -2.11 -27.41 -20.03
C ALA A 160 -1.28 -28.35 -20.92
N ARG A 161 -1.29 -29.66 -20.61
CA ARG A 161 -0.62 -30.69 -21.40
C ARG A 161 -1.19 -30.77 -22.82
N SER A 162 -2.51 -30.69 -22.97
CA SER A 162 -3.18 -30.68 -24.27
C SER A 162 -2.75 -29.47 -25.12
N ILE A 163 -2.79 -28.27 -24.56
CA ILE A 163 -2.42 -27.02 -25.25
C ILE A 163 -0.95 -27.04 -25.69
N LEU A 164 -0.03 -27.47 -24.82
CA LEU A 164 1.38 -27.61 -25.19
C LEU A 164 1.61 -28.68 -26.27
N GLY A 165 0.81 -29.76 -26.26
CA GLY A 165 0.80 -30.76 -27.32
C GLY A 165 0.38 -30.19 -28.68
N GLU A 166 -0.65 -29.36 -28.72
CA GLU A 166 -1.07 -28.63 -29.93
C GLU A 166 0.02 -27.69 -30.45
N LEU A 167 0.68 -26.93 -29.56
CA LEU A 167 1.82 -26.09 -29.91
C LEU A 167 2.99 -26.91 -30.49
N GLY A 168 3.18 -28.14 -30.00
CA GLY A 168 4.24 -29.04 -30.47
C GLY A 168 3.99 -29.70 -31.83
N LYS A 169 2.75 -29.66 -32.36
CA LYS A 169 2.44 -30.22 -33.70
C LYS A 169 3.09 -29.43 -34.84
N ASN A 170 3.47 -28.18 -34.62
CA ASN A 170 4.15 -27.35 -35.61
C ASN A 170 5.65 -27.18 -35.26
N PRO A 171 6.56 -27.86 -35.97
CA PRO A 171 7.99 -27.80 -35.70
C PRO A 171 8.58 -26.38 -35.79
N ARG A 172 7.95 -25.48 -36.55
CA ARG A 172 8.41 -24.10 -36.74
C ARG A 172 8.16 -23.19 -35.53
N TRP A 173 7.33 -23.62 -34.57
CA TRP A 173 6.98 -22.79 -33.41
C TRP A 173 7.94 -22.92 -32.23
N GLY A 174 8.89 -23.86 -32.28
CA GLY A 174 9.93 -24.05 -31.27
C GLY A 174 9.54 -24.94 -30.08
N TYR A 175 8.36 -25.56 -30.10
CA TYR A 175 7.85 -26.44 -29.05
C TYR A 175 8.18 -27.91 -29.34
N ASN A 176 9.46 -28.26 -29.31
CA ASN A 176 9.84 -29.67 -29.42
C ASN A 176 9.41 -30.46 -28.16
N PRO A 177 9.39 -31.81 -28.20
CA PRO A 177 8.94 -32.62 -27.06
C PRO A 177 9.68 -32.30 -25.75
N ALA A 178 10.99 -32.01 -25.82
CA ALA A 178 11.78 -31.67 -24.64
C ALA A 178 11.35 -30.33 -24.00
N VAL A 179 11.02 -29.32 -24.81
CA VAL A 179 10.52 -28.02 -24.35
C VAL A 179 9.12 -28.14 -23.74
N VAL A 180 8.26 -28.99 -24.33
CA VAL A 180 6.92 -29.28 -23.81
C VAL A 180 7.00 -29.94 -22.44
N ASP A 181 7.84 -30.98 -22.30
CA ASP A 181 8.03 -31.70 -21.04
C ASP A 181 8.61 -30.79 -19.93
N ASP A 182 9.59 -29.97 -20.29
CA ASP A 182 10.24 -29.02 -19.37
C ASP A 182 9.28 -27.92 -18.89
N ARG A 183 8.42 -27.39 -19.78
CA ARG A 183 7.38 -26.42 -19.40
C ARG A 183 6.31 -27.03 -18.49
N LEU A 184 5.90 -28.26 -18.78
CA LEU A 184 4.90 -28.95 -17.95
C LEU A 184 5.44 -29.25 -16.55
N ARG A 185 6.69 -29.73 -16.46
CA ARG A 185 7.37 -29.96 -15.18
C ARG A 185 7.44 -28.69 -14.34
N ARG A 186 7.94 -27.59 -14.92
CA ARG A 186 8.00 -26.29 -14.22
C ARG A 186 6.64 -25.79 -13.74
N LEU A 187 5.58 -26.09 -14.48
CA LEU A 187 4.22 -25.70 -14.09
C LEU A 187 3.73 -26.50 -12.88
N GLU A 188 3.94 -27.81 -12.87
CA GLU A 188 3.63 -28.67 -11.72
C GLU A 188 4.44 -28.26 -10.48
N ASP A 189 5.71 -27.89 -10.65
CA ASP A 189 6.57 -27.40 -9.57
C ASP A 189 6.12 -26.05 -8.99
N ARG A 190 5.54 -25.18 -9.82
CA ARG A 190 4.93 -23.92 -9.37
C ARG A 190 3.67 -24.19 -8.56
N GLY A 191 2.82 -25.11 -9.00
CA GLY A 191 1.63 -25.54 -8.27
C GLY A 191 1.99 -26.08 -6.87
N ARG A 192 2.94 -27.00 -6.80
CA ARG A 192 3.41 -27.56 -5.51
C ARG A 192 3.94 -26.49 -4.56
N ALA A 193 4.77 -25.56 -5.05
CA ALA A 193 5.29 -24.48 -4.20
C ALA A 193 4.19 -23.51 -3.72
N ALA A 194 3.17 -23.26 -4.53
CA ALA A 194 2.05 -22.42 -4.15
C ALA A 194 1.19 -23.07 -3.04
N ALA A 195 1.02 -24.40 -3.07
CA ALA A 195 0.37 -25.14 -2.00
C ALA A 195 1.16 -25.08 -0.69
N VAL A 196 2.50 -25.18 -0.75
CA VAL A 196 3.39 -25.04 0.42
C VAL A 196 3.29 -23.65 1.04
N LEU A 197 3.33 -22.59 0.23
CA LEU A 197 3.21 -21.20 0.71
C LEU A 197 1.89 -20.94 1.46
N SER A 198 0.76 -21.40 0.92
CA SER A 198 -0.56 -21.28 1.57
C SER A 198 -0.59 -21.94 2.95
N SER A 199 0.02 -23.12 3.06
CA SER A 199 0.12 -23.85 4.33
C SER A 199 1.03 -23.14 5.35
N VAL A 200 2.13 -22.54 4.88
CA VAL A 200 3.06 -21.76 5.71
C VAL A 200 2.40 -20.49 6.23
N ASP A 201 1.60 -19.79 5.41
CA ASP A 201 0.85 -18.61 5.83
C ASP A 201 -0.18 -18.95 6.93
N ALA A 202 -0.91 -20.05 6.78
CA ALA A 202 -1.86 -20.51 7.80
C ALA A 202 -1.18 -20.85 9.15
N THR A 203 0.04 -21.39 9.12
CA THR A 203 0.83 -21.67 10.33
C THR A 203 1.45 -20.41 10.92
N TYR A 204 1.85 -19.43 10.09
CA TYR A 204 2.29 -18.13 10.54
C TYR A 204 1.19 -17.43 11.36
N ASP A 205 -0.04 -17.44 10.86
CA ASP A 205 -1.19 -16.80 11.51
C ASP A 205 -1.65 -17.53 12.79
N ARG A 206 -1.49 -18.86 12.83
CA ARG A 206 -2.00 -19.70 13.93
C ARG A 206 -0.99 -19.97 15.06
N ILE A 207 0.29 -20.17 14.72
CA ILE A 207 1.34 -20.60 15.66
C ILE A 207 2.50 -19.60 15.71
N GLY A 208 2.80 -18.91 14.60
CA GLY A 208 3.81 -17.86 14.54
C GLY A 208 5.01 -18.19 13.64
N PRO A 209 5.93 -17.22 13.48
CA PRO A 209 6.95 -17.22 12.43
C PRO A 209 7.97 -18.36 12.53
N HIS A 210 8.26 -18.84 13.74
CA HIS A 210 9.25 -19.91 13.94
C HIS A 210 8.74 -21.26 13.44
N GLU A 211 7.51 -21.63 13.80
CA GLU A 211 6.89 -22.87 13.35
C GLU A 211 6.52 -22.82 11.86
N ALA A 212 6.15 -21.64 11.35
CA ALA A 212 5.96 -21.43 9.91
C ALA A 212 7.26 -21.67 9.11
N LEU A 213 8.41 -21.22 9.62
CA LEU A 213 9.71 -21.43 8.99
C LEU A 213 10.14 -22.90 9.02
N LYS A 214 9.91 -23.59 10.15
CA LYS A 214 10.20 -25.03 10.32
C LYS A 214 9.34 -25.91 9.40
N GLN A 215 8.08 -25.54 9.25
CA GLN A 215 7.18 -26.21 8.29
C GLN A 215 7.64 -25.97 6.85
N ALA A 216 8.03 -24.74 6.50
CA ALA A 216 8.57 -24.43 5.18
C ALA A 216 9.85 -25.23 4.88
N GLU A 217 10.75 -25.37 5.85
CA GLU A 217 11.96 -26.18 5.73
C GLU A 217 11.62 -27.65 5.47
N THR A 218 10.72 -28.22 6.26
CA THR A 218 10.29 -29.63 6.11
C THR A 218 9.65 -29.89 4.75
N ALA A 219 8.81 -28.96 4.27
CA ALA A 219 8.08 -29.12 3.01
C ALA A 219 8.95 -28.90 1.76
N ILE A 220 9.95 -28.01 1.83
CA ILE A 220 10.81 -27.68 0.67
C ILE A 220 11.96 -28.69 0.52
N PHE A 221 12.44 -29.25 1.62
CA PHE A 221 13.51 -30.26 1.62
C PHE A 221 13.01 -31.71 1.64
N ASP A 222 11.75 -31.93 1.24
CA ASP A 222 11.21 -33.28 1.06
C ASP A 222 12.00 -34.04 -0.03
N PRO A 223 12.59 -35.22 0.27
CA PRO A 223 13.35 -36.03 -0.68
C PRO A 223 12.55 -36.50 -1.91
N HIS A 224 11.21 -36.48 -1.84
CA HIS A 224 10.33 -36.88 -2.93
C HIS A 224 10.11 -35.78 -3.97
N LEU A 225 10.59 -34.56 -3.72
CA LEU A 225 10.58 -33.47 -4.70
C LEU A 225 11.77 -33.59 -5.65
N GLN A 226 11.49 -33.67 -6.96
CA GLN A 226 12.50 -33.68 -8.02
C GLN A 226 13.07 -32.28 -8.29
N MET A 227 13.73 -31.71 -7.27
CA MET A 227 14.41 -30.43 -7.33
C MET A 227 15.90 -30.61 -7.11
N ASP A 228 16.72 -29.78 -7.76
CA ASP A 228 18.14 -29.72 -7.42
C ASP A 228 18.38 -28.90 -6.13
N GLU A 229 19.57 -29.05 -5.54
CA GLU A 229 19.88 -28.46 -4.25
C GLU A 229 19.92 -26.92 -4.28
N ALA A 230 20.37 -26.35 -5.40
CA ALA A 230 20.41 -24.91 -5.59
C ALA A 230 18.98 -24.33 -5.67
N GLU A 231 18.07 -25.06 -6.31
CA GLU A 231 16.67 -24.70 -6.43
C GLU A 231 15.93 -24.80 -5.09
N ARG A 232 16.16 -25.87 -4.30
CA ARG A 232 15.60 -26.01 -2.95
C ARG A 232 16.00 -24.83 -2.06
N GLN A 233 17.29 -24.49 -2.06
CA GLN A 233 17.82 -23.39 -1.26
C GLN A 233 17.26 -22.03 -1.69
N SER A 234 17.15 -21.81 -3.00
CA SER A 234 16.55 -20.58 -3.57
C SER A 234 15.10 -20.41 -3.11
N ARG A 235 14.28 -21.46 -3.20
CA ARG A 235 12.86 -21.42 -2.78
C ARG A 235 12.71 -21.25 -1.27
N PHE A 236 13.52 -21.94 -0.47
CA PHE A 236 13.51 -21.74 0.99
C PHE A 236 13.88 -20.30 1.38
N ASN A 237 14.84 -19.70 0.70
CA ASN A 237 15.21 -18.29 0.91
C ASN A 237 14.06 -17.33 0.56
N MET A 238 13.25 -17.63 -0.47
CA MET A 238 12.06 -16.84 -0.80
C MET A 238 10.98 -16.93 0.28
N VAL A 239 10.68 -18.13 0.79
CA VAL A 239 9.71 -18.31 1.89
C VAL A 239 10.19 -17.64 3.18
N LYS A 240 11.49 -17.74 3.47
CA LYS A 240 12.12 -17.05 4.61
C LYS A 240 12.02 -15.53 4.47
N ALA A 241 12.21 -14.99 3.26
CA ALA A 241 12.04 -13.56 2.99
C ALA A 241 10.58 -13.11 3.17
N HIS A 242 9.60 -13.93 2.74
CA HIS A 242 8.17 -13.68 2.94
C HIS A 242 7.80 -13.65 4.43
N ILE A 243 8.20 -14.66 5.21
CA ILE A 243 8.02 -14.70 6.67
C ILE A 243 8.69 -13.48 7.34
N SER A 244 9.88 -13.08 6.87
CA SER A 244 10.60 -11.93 7.40
C SER A 244 9.92 -10.59 7.05
N ALA A 245 9.31 -10.48 5.88
CA ALA A 245 8.56 -9.30 5.45
C ALA A 245 7.28 -9.15 6.28
N ARG A 246 6.51 -10.24 6.48
CA ARG A 246 5.33 -10.25 7.35
C ARG A 246 5.68 -9.90 8.80
N LYS A 247 6.85 -10.35 9.27
CA LYS A 247 7.38 -9.98 10.60
C LYS A 247 7.74 -8.49 10.69
N ALA A 248 8.27 -7.91 9.63
CA ALA A 248 8.63 -6.49 9.58
C ALA A 248 7.39 -5.59 9.56
N GLU A 249 6.36 -5.96 8.80
CA GLU A 249 5.08 -5.25 8.69
C GLU A 249 4.35 -5.21 10.05
N ALA A 250 4.25 -6.34 10.75
CA ALA A 250 3.65 -6.39 12.09
C ALA A 250 4.44 -5.59 13.16
N THR A 251 5.74 -5.36 12.99
CA THR A 251 6.57 -4.66 13.99
C THR A 251 6.40 -3.14 13.96
N GLU A 252 6.01 -2.57 12.81
CA GLU A 252 5.82 -1.13 12.62
C GLU A 252 4.44 -0.68 13.13
N ASP A 253 3.39 -1.44 12.80
CA ASP A 253 2.02 -1.24 13.31
C ASP A 253 1.94 -1.33 14.84
N ILE A 254 2.67 -2.28 15.45
CA ILE A 254 2.75 -2.41 16.91
C ILE A 254 3.43 -1.18 17.54
N ARG A 255 4.43 -0.60 16.89
CA ARG A 255 5.16 0.55 17.43
C ARG A 255 4.30 1.82 17.41
N GLU A 256 3.59 2.06 16.32
CA GLU A 256 2.70 3.22 16.17
C GLU A 256 1.49 3.12 17.11
N ILE A 257 0.86 1.95 17.21
CA ILE A 257 -0.27 1.74 18.11
C ILE A 257 0.15 1.82 19.58
N ARG A 258 1.36 1.36 19.95
CA ARG A 258 1.89 1.56 21.32
C ARG A 258 2.11 3.04 21.65
N ALA A 259 2.56 3.85 20.69
CA ALA A 259 2.76 5.28 20.91
C ALA A 259 1.42 6.03 21.09
N LEU A 260 0.42 5.66 20.29
CA LEU A 260 -0.94 6.21 20.36
C LEU A 260 -1.73 5.71 21.58
N ALA A 261 -1.40 4.52 22.09
CA ALA A 261 -2.01 3.90 23.27
C ALA A 261 -1.63 4.56 24.60
N GLU A 262 -0.46 5.18 24.67
CA GLU A 262 0.16 5.59 25.92
C GLU A 262 -0.62 6.64 26.72
N PRO A 263 -1.27 7.65 26.09
CA PRO A 263 -2.15 8.57 26.78
C PRO A 263 -3.37 7.86 27.41
N THR A 264 -3.99 6.93 26.69
CA THR A 264 -5.14 6.14 27.16
C THR A 264 -4.75 5.22 28.32
N ILE A 265 -3.61 4.54 28.22
CA ILE A 265 -3.05 3.73 29.31
C ILE A 265 -2.78 4.58 30.55
N THR A 266 -2.24 5.79 30.37
CA THR A 266 -1.96 6.71 31.48
C THR A 266 -3.24 7.18 32.16
N ALA A 267 -4.25 7.59 31.37
CA ALA A 267 -5.55 8.02 31.86
C ALA A 267 -6.30 6.90 32.61
N LEU A 268 -6.28 5.68 32.05
CA LEU A 268 -6.81 4.48 32.71
C LEU A 268 -6.14 4.25 34.07
N ARG A 269 -4.81 4.32 34.14
CA ARG A 269 -4.04 4.16 35.39
C ARG A 269 -4.30 5.29 36.41
N ASP A 270 -4.69 6.47 35.95
CA ASP A 270 -5.01 7.59 36.83
C ASP A 270 -6.46 7.58 37.34
N GLY A 271 -7.24 6.55 36.99
CA GLY A 271 -8.59 6.34 37.47
C GLY A 271 -9.66 6.96 36.58
N VAL A 272 -9.31 7.42 35.38
CA VAL A 272 -10.26 7.90 34.36
C VAL A 272 -11.01 6.71 33.76
N ASP A 273 -12.33 6.81 33.65
CA ASP A 273 -13.18 5.69 33.19
C ASP A 273 -13.21 5.60 31.67
N LEU A 274 -12.20 4.90 31.13
CA LEU A 274 -12.02 4.63 29.70
C LEU A 274 -12.02 3.12 29.41
N GLU A 275 -12.77 2.33 30.19
CA GLU A 275 -12.66 0.86 30.12
C GLU A 275 -13.02 0.28 28.75
N ALA A 276 -14.03 0.84 28.07
CA ALA A 276 -14.40 0.44 26.72
C ALA A 276 -13.28 0.73 25.68
N ASP A 277 -12.64 1.89 25.79
CA ASP A 277 -11.52 2.28 24.93
C ASP A 277 -10.27 1.44 25.25
N GLY A 278 -10.05 1.13 26.52
CA GLY A 278 -9.02 0.19 26.97
C GLY A 278 -9.23 -1.21 26.43
N ASP A 279 -10.46 -1.73 26.44
CA ASP A 279 -10.75 -3.04 25.87
C ASP A 279 -10.60 -3.09 24.34
N LEU A 280 -11.01 -2.04 23.64
CA LEU A 280 -10.80 -1.92 22.19
C LEU A 280 -9.30 -1.85 21.85
N LEU A 281 -8.53 -1.09 22.61
CA LEU A 281 -7.08 -0.95 22.46
C LEU A 281 -6.35 -2.27 22.76
N ARG A 282 -6.77 -2.98 23.81
CA ARG A 282 -6.28 -4.32 24.17
C ARG A 282 -6.56 -5.34 23.06
N GLN A 283 -7.78 -5.36 22.50
CA GLN A 283 -8.14 -6.25 21.39
C GLN A 283 -7.35 -5.93 20.12
N LYS A 284 -7.18 -4.65 19.79
CA LYS A 284 -6.36 -4.21 18.66
C LYS A 284 -4.90 -4.65 18.82
N MET A 285 -4.31 -4.50 20.01
CA MET A 285 -2.96 -4.96 20.30
C MET A 285 -2.83 -6.49 20.20
N LEU A 286 -3.80 -7.26 20.71
CA LEU A 286 -3.82 -8.72 20.54
C LEU A 286 -3.93 -9.15 19.07
N SER A 287 -4.75 -8.45 18.27
CA SER A 287 -4.92 -8.72 16.83
C SER A 287 -3.63 -8.52 16.02
N LEU A 288 -2.71 -7.71 16.53
CA LEU A 288 -1.40 -7.44 15.93
C LEU A 288 -0.28 -8.31 16.52
N GLY A 289 -0.59 -9.21 17.45
CA GLY A 289 0.40 -10.04 18.15
C GLY A 289 1.15 -9.32 19.27
N ASP A 290 0.75 -8.09 19.64
CA ASP A 290 1.32 -7.33 20.76
C ASP A 290 0.72 -7.74 22.12
N THR A 291 1.11 -8.93 22.56
CA THR A 291 0.70 -9.46 23.87
C THR A 291 1.22 -8.64 25.05
N ILE A 292 2.32 -7.89 24.89
CA ILE A 292 2.92 -7.05 25.93
C ILE A 292 2.15 -5.73 26.08
N GLY A 293 1.82 -5.05 24.98
CA GLY A 293 0.98 -3.84 24.99
C GLY A 293 -0.41 -4.14 25.51
N ALA A 294 -1.03 -5.23 25.07
CA ALA A 294 -2.34 -5.67 25.56
C ALA A 294 -2.33 -5.89 27.09
N ALA A 295 -1.27 -6.50 27.63
CA ALA A 295 -1.12 -6.67 29.08
C ALA A 295 -0.96 -5.35 29.84
N ARG A 296 -0.29 -4.34 29.26
CA ARG A 296 -0.15 -2.99 29.86
C ARG A 296 -1.50 -2.27 29.93
N VAL A 297 -2.35 -2.42 28.93
CA VAL A 297 -3.69 -1.83 28.91
C VAL A 297 -4.58 -2.49 29.96
N THR A 298 -4.59 -3.82 30.05
CA THR A 298 -5.29 -4.57 31.10
C THR A 298 -4.84 -4.12 32.50
N TYR A 299 -3.53 -3.97 32.72
CA TYR A 299 -2.98 -3.50 33.99
C TYR A 299 -3.45 -2.09 34.36
N ALA A 300 -3.48 -1.16 33.41
CA ALA A 300 -3.94 0.21 33.63
C ALA A 300 -5.43 0.29 33.97
N MET A 301 -6.27 -0.51 33.31
CA MET A 301 -7.71 -0.61 33.61
C MET A 301 -7.96 -1.09 35.05
N GLU A 302 -7.29 -2.16 35.47
CA GLU A 302 -7.45 -2.73 36.82
C GLU A 302 -6.95 -1.78 37.92
N TYR A 303 -5.84 -1.08 37.68
CA TYR A 303 -5.32 -0.09 38.62
C TYR A 303 -6.24 1.14 38.73
N GLY A 304 -6.84 1.57 37.62
CA GLY A 304 -7.85 2.63 37.58
C GLY A 304 -9.11 2.29 38.38
N ARG A 305 -9.64 1.06 38.24
CA ARG A 305 -10.75 0.53 39.04
C ARG A 305 -10.47 0.60 40.54
N GLY A 306 -9.23 0.28 40.94
CA GLY A 306 -8.76 0.41 42.32
C GLY A 306 -8.81 1.84 42.85
N LYS A 307 -8.35 2.83 42.07
CA LYS A 307 -8.41 4.27 42.45
C LYS A 307 -9.84 4.81 42.55
N ARG A 308 -10.77 4.28 41.76
CA ARG A 308 -12.20 4.64 41.81
C ARG A 308 -12.98 3.99 42.95
N GLY A 309 -12.33 3.15 43.77
CA GLY A 309 -13.03 2.41 44.84
C GLY A 309 -14.00 1.34 44.30
N GLN A 310 -13.88 0.96 43.02
CA GLN A 310 -14.70 -0.05 42.34
C GLN A 310 -14.05 -1.44 42.38
N PHE A 311 -13.16 -1.66 43.35
CA PHE A 311 -12.41 -2.90 43.46
C PHE A 311 -13.31 -4.02 43.98
N ALA A 312 -13.88 -4.81 43.07
CA ALA A 312 -14.45 -6.11 43.39
C ALA A 312 -13.48 -7.18 42.91
N LEU A 313 -12.41 -7.44 43.68
CA LEU A 313 -11.79 -8.77 43.60
C LEU A 313 -12.85 -9.79 44.01
N PRO A 314 -12.95 -10.96 43.35
CA PRO A 314 -13.83 -12.02 43.82
C PRO A 314 -13.52 -12.29 45.30
N THR A 315 -14.45 -11.89 46.17
CA THR A 315 -14.20 -11.67 47.60
C THR A 315 -13.81 -12.95 48.35
N ALA A 316 -14.07 -14.12 47.78
CA ALA A 316 -13.73 -15.42 48.36
C ALA A 316 -12.25 -15.83 48.17
N ASP A 317 -11.67 -15.64 46.98
CA ASP A 317 -10.30 -16.09 46.67
C ASP A 317 -9.23 -15.11 47.17
N TRP A 318 -9.53 -13.80 47.12
CA TRP A 318 -8.63 -12.79 47.67
C TRP A 318 -8.60 -12.82 49.20
N SER A 319 -9.73 -13.08 49.87
CA SER A 319 -9.77 -13.20 51.33
C SER A 319 -8.78 -14.26 51.86
N ARG A 320 -8.72 -15.43 51.21
CA ARG A 320 -7.76 -16.50 51.55
C ARG A 320 -6.31 -16.17 51.16
N SER A 321 -6.12 -15.50 50.02
CA SER A 321 -4.79 -15.18 49.49
C SER A 321 -4.13 -13.95 50.15
N SER A 322 -4.94 -13.02 50.69
CA SER A 322 -4.47 -11.82 51.41
C SER A 322 -3.82 -12.13 52.78
N ALA A 323 -4.05 -13.34 53.29
CA ALA A 323 -3.39 -13.86 54.49
C ALA A 323 -1.95 -14.35 54.22
N VAL A 324 -1.54 -14.48 52.95
CA VAL A 324 -0.18 -14.91 52.57
C VAL A 324 0.82 -13.78 52.88
N PRO A 325 1.94 -14.07 53.58
CA PRO A 325 2.94 -13.05 53.89
C PRO A 325 3.50 -12.35 52.65
N GLY A 326 3.39 -11.02 52.60
CA GLY A 326 3.85 -10.20 51.47
C GLY A 326 2.83 -10.02 50.33
N ALA A 327 1.68 -10.71 50.35
CA ALA A 327 0.64 -10.58 49.33
C ALA A 327 -0.02 -9.19 49.29
N ASN A 328 -0.09 -8.52 50.45
CA ASN A 328 -0.62 -7.15 50.56
C ASN A 328 0.42 -6.07 50.22
N SER A 329 1.66 -6.44 49.90
CA SER A 329 2.65 -5.47 49.43
C SER A 329 2.29 -4.96 48.02
N PRO A 330 2.76 -3.78 47.60
CA PRO A 330 2.53 -3.29 46.25
C PRO A 330 2.96 -4.28 45.16
N ILE A 331 4.07 -5.01 45.37
CA ILE A 331 4.54 -6.05 44.46
C ILE A 331 3.63 -7.28 44.52
N GLY A 332 3.21 -7.70 45.71
CA GLY A 332 2.26 -8.80 45.91
C GLY A 332 0.91 -8.55 45.21
N GLN A 333 0.39 -7.33 45.27
CA GLN A 333 -0.83 -6.95 44.57
C GLN A 333 -0.65 -6.96 43.05
N LYS A 334 0.48 -6.45 42.53
CA LYS A 334 0.80 -6.53 41.09
C LYS A 334 0.90 -7.97 40.60
N VAL A 335 1.52 -8.84 41.39
CA VAL A 335 1.62 -10.27 41.10
C VAL A 335 0.24 -10.94 41.10
N ALA A 336 -0.60 -10.65 42.08
CA ALA A 336 -1.96 -11.18 42.15
C ALA A 336 -2.80 -10.77 40.93
N MET A 337 -2.73 -9.49 40.54
CA MET A 337 -3.40 -9.00 39.34
C MET A 337 -2.91 -9.72 38.07
N ALA A 338 -1.59 -9.87 37.91
CA ALA A 338 -1.02 -10.52 36.75
C ALA A 338 -1.33 -12.03 36.69
N ALA A 339 -1.37 -12.70 37.83
CA ALA A 339 -1.77 -14.10 37.94
C ALA A 339 -3.26 -14.30 37.58
N GLN A 340 -4.15 -13.47 38.12
CA GLN A 340 -5.57 -13.54 37.82
C GLN A 340 -5.86 -13.26 36.34
N ALA A 341 -5.21 -12.25 35.76
CA ALA A 341 -5.31 -11.94 34.32
C ALA A 341 -4.79 -13.08 33.43
N ALA A 342 -3.82 -13.86 33.94
CA ALA A 342 -3.28 -15.05 33.29
C ALA A 342 -4.13 -16.31 33.48
N GLY A 343 -5.29 -16.21 34.15
CA GLY A 343 -6.16 -17.34 34.47
C GLY A 343 -5.57 -18.27 35.52
N LEU A 344 -4.60 -17.80 36.32
CA LEU A 344 -3.96 -18.58 37.37
C LEU A 344 -4.67 -18.41 38.72
N PRO A 345 -4.91 -19.52 39.45
CA PRO A 345 -5.52 -19.49 40.78
C PRO A 345 -4.62 -18.82 41.83
N LEU A 346 -5.12 -17.76 42.48
CA LEU A 346 -4.36 -16.95 43.45
C LEU A 346 -3.98 -17.74 44.71
N ASN A 347 -4.85 -18.65 45.14
CA ASN A 347 -4.60 -19.55 46.26
C ASN A 347 -3.47 -20.56 45.99
N ILE A 348 -3.00 -20.68 44.75
CA ILE A 348 -1.85 -21.51 44.36
C ILE A 348 -0.62 -20.63 44.11
N VAL A 349 -0.76 -19.55 43.35
CA VAL A 349 0.36 -18.70 42.93
C VAL A 349 0.96 -17.91 44.10
N MET A 350 0.11 -17.30 44.94
CA MET A 350 0.58 -16.38 45.98
C MET A 350 1.43 -17.08 47.06
N PRO A 351 1.04 -18.27 47.59
CA PRO A 351 1.86 -19.00 48.57
C PRO A 351 3.22 -19.43 48.04
N ILE A 352 3.31 -19.76 46.75
CA ILE A 352 4.57 -20.18 46.11
C ILE A 352 5.53 -19.00 46.03
N ILE A 353 5.07 -17.84 45.57
CA ILE A 353 5.91 -16.64 45.46
C ILE A 353 6.36 -16.17 46.85
N ALA A 354 5.47 -16.28 47.84
CA ALA A 354 5.82 -16.03 49.24
C ALA A 354 6.91 -16.99 49.76
N GLN A 355 6.91 -18.24 49.31
CA GLN A 355 7.93 -19.23 49.65
C GLN A 355 9.26 -18.99 48.93
N GLU A 356 9.21 -18.67 47.63
CA GLU A 356 10.38 -18.52 46.77
C GLU A 356 11.17 -17.24 47.07
N SER A 357 10.46 -16.12 47.26
CA SER A 357 11.11 -14.81 47.45
C SER A 357 10.51 -13.95 48.54
N GLY A 358 9.31 -14.26 49.03
CA GLY A 358 8.58 -13.32 49.88
C GLY A 358 8.18 -12.05 49.14
N PHE A 359 8.05 -12.12 47.81
CA PHE A 359 7.81 -10.99 46.90
C PHE A 359 8.97 -9.99 46.79
N ASP A 360 10.18 -10.37 47.22
CA ASP A 360 11.39 -9.54 47.11
C ASP A 360 12.02 -9.65 45.70
N PRO A 361 12.06 -8.56 44.91
CA PRO A 361 12.60 -8.58 43.56
C PRO A 361 14.12 -8.65 43.49
N THR A 362 14.81 -8.54 44.63
CA THR A 362 16.27 -8.61 44.72
C THR A 362 16.77 -9.95 45.25
N ARG A 363 15.85 -10.85 45.61
CA ARG A 363 16.16 -12.08 46.33
C ARG A 363 17.14 -12.98 45.57
N ARG A 364 18.19 -13.43 46.26
CA ARG A 364 19.11 -14.49 45.83
C ARG A 364 19.28 -15.55 46.91
N PRO A 365 19.40 -16.83 46.54
CA PRO A 365 19.77 -17.88 47.49
C PRO A 365 21.27 -17.80 47.78
N ILE A 366 21.63 -17.51 49.03
CA ILE A 366 23.01 -17.36 49.49
C ILE A 366 23.33 -18.45 50.52
N GLY A 367 24.49 -19.08 50.37
CA GLY A 367 25.01 -20.14 51.24
C GLY A 367 25.58 -19.58 52.54
N LYS A 368 25.84 -20.48 53.50
CA LYS A 368 26.47 -20.11 54.79
C LYS A 368 27.89 -19.52 54.61
N ASP A 369 28.49 -19.71 53.45
CA ASP A 369 29.79 -19.19 53.02
C ASP A 369 29.68 -17.82 52.31
N GLY A 370 28.48 -17.24 52.20
CA GLY A 370 28.24 -15.96 51.55
C GLY A 370 28.17 -16.01 50.01
N LYS A 371 28.27 -17.21 49.40
CA LYS A 371 28.21 -17.37 47.94
C LYS A 371 26.80 -17.72 47.46
N ALA A 372 26.47 -17.36 46.23
CA ALA A 372 25.19 -17.74 45.63
C ALA A 372 25.10 -19.26 45.46
N LEU A 373 24.03 -19.87 45.96
CA LEU A 373 23.79 -21.32 45.89
C LEU A 373 23.27 -21.75 44.51
N SER A 374 22.62 -20.84 43.79
CA SER A 374 22.12 -21.10 42.45
C SER A 374 22.05 -19.80 41.64
N SER A 375 21.71 -19.95 40.35
CA SER A 375 21.48 -18.79 39.48
C SER A 375 20.10 -18.16 39.67
N ALA A 376 19.26 -18.67 40.58
CA ALA A 376 17.91 -18.18 40.83
C ALA A 376 17.91 -16.72 41.33
N PHE A 377 16.97 -15.92 40.82
CA PHE A 377 16.90 -14.49 41.14
C PHE A 377 15.48 -13.93 41.06
N GLY A 378 15.17 -13.00 41.96
CA GLY A 378 13.97 -12.16 41.90
C GLY A 378 12.69 -12.80 42.45
N ILE A 379 11.55 -12.14 42.20
CA ILE A 379 10.22 -12.46 42.75
C ILE A 379 9.85 -13.94 42.52
N PHE A 380 10.17 -14.47 41.34
CA PHE A 380 9.80 -15.82 40.94
C PHE A 380 10.97 -16.82 41.05
N GLN A 381 12.15 -16.40 41.53
CA GLN A 381 13.35 -17.23 41.58
C GLN A 381 13.68 -17.93 40.24
N LEU A 382 13.43 -17.24 39.12
CA LEU A 382 13.76 -17.76 37.77
C LEU A 382 15.26 -18.04 37.68
N LEU A 383 15.68 -19.07 36.96
CA LEU A 383 17.09 -19.39 36.68
C LEU A 383 17.67 -18.47 35.60
N LYS A 384 19.00 -18.40 35.50
CA LYS A 384 19.67 -17.53 34.50
C LYS A 384 19.19 -17.78 33.07
N ALA A 385 19.08 -19.05 32.66
CA ALA A 385 18.61 -19.40 31.32
C ALA A 385 17.17 -18.93 31.06
N GLU A 386 16.31 -18.94 32.07
CA GLU A 386 14.92 -18.50 31.97
C GLU A 386 14.84 -16.98 31.87
N ARG A 387 15.68 -16.25 32.64
CA ARG A 387 15.78 -14.79 32.56
C ARG A 387 16.38 -14.32 31.24
N ASP A 388 17.39 -15.02 30.73
CA ASP A 388 18.01 -14.73 29.43
C ASP A 388 17.00 -14.96 28.30
N SER A 389 16.25 -16.07 28.34
CA SER A 389 15.16 -16.37 27.38
C SER A 389 14.04 -15.32 27.42
N ALA A 390 13.73 -14.79 28.61
CA ALA A 390 12.77 -13.72 28.78
C ALA A 390 13.32 -12.31 28.47
N GLY A 391 14.63 -12.17 28.21
CA GLY A 391 15.28 -10.90 27.92
C GLY A 391 15.37 -9.92 29.10
N ILE A 392 15.20 -10.40 30.33
CA ILE A 392 15.13 -9.53 31.53
C ILE A 392 16.45 -9.46 32.32
N GLY A 393 17.37 -10.41 32.12
CA GLY A 393 18.63 -10.47 32.87
C GLY A 393 18.42 -10.45 34.39
N ASP A 394 19.36 -9.89 35.14
CA ASP A 394 19.30 -9.77 36.61
C ASP A 394 18.67 -8.43 37.06
N THR A 395 17.64 -7.96 36.35
CA THR A 395 16.94 -6.71 36.67
C THR A 395 16.18 -6.81 38.00
N PRO A 396 16.35 -5.88 38.96
CA PRO A 396 15.54 -5.84 40.18
C PRO A 396 14.16 -5.20 39.96
N ASP A 397 13.81 -4.83 38.73
CA ASP A 397 12.53 -4.22 38.40
C ASP A 397 11.37 -5.25 38.46
N PRO A 398 10.40 -5.09 39.39
CA PRO A 398 9.24 -5.97 39.47
C PRO A 398 8.43 -6.00 38.17
N ASP A 399 8.33 -4.88 37.45
CA ASP A 399 7.48 -4.78 36.26
C ASP A 399 8.06 -5.55 35.06
N ALA A 400 9.39 -5.74 35.05
CA ALA A 400 10.06 -6.64 34.10
C ALA A 400 9.99 -8.11 34.55
N GLN A 401 10.08 -8.39 35.85
CA GLN A 401 10.09 -9.76 36.38
C GLN A 401 8.70 -10.44 36.33
N ILE A 402 7.63 -9.69 36.61
CA ILE A 402 6.27 -10.25 36.75
C ILE A 402 5.78 -10.93 35.46
N PRO A 403 5.87 -10.34 34.25
CA PRO A 403 5.44 -11.01 33.03
C PRO A 403 6.21 -12.30 32.73
N ALA A 404 7.52 -12.34 32.99
CA ALA A 404 8.34 -13.52 32.79
C ALA A 404 7.98 -14.64 33.78
N GLY A 405 7.79 -14.27 35.05
CA GLY A 405 7.39 -15.18 36.12
C GLY A 405 6.00 -15.78 35.91
N ILE A 406 5.02 -14.96 35.53
CA ILE A 406 3.65 -15.41 35.25
C ILE A 406 3.61 -16.39 34.08
N ARG A 407 4.37 -16.15 33.00
CA ARG A 407 4.48 -17.11 31.89
C ARG A 407 5.06 -18.45 32.33
N LYS A 408 6.10 -18.44 33.18
CA LYS A 408 6.63 -19.67 33.78
C LYS A 408 5.57 -20.41 34.59
N MET A 409 4.80 -19.68 35.39
CA MET A 409 3.74 -20.27 36.21
C MET A 409 2.58 -20.82 35.38
N GLN A 410 2.20 -20.19 34.26
CA GLN A 410 1.22 -20.74 33.32
C GLN A 410 1.69 -22.05 32.70
N SER A 411 2.96 -22.13 32.30
CA SER A 411 3.58 -23.34 31.78
C SER A 411 3.54 -24.47 32.82
N VAL A 412 4.04 -24.19 34.02
CA VAL A 412 4.04 -25.14 35.15
C VAL A 412 2.63 -25.58 35.53
N TYR A 413 1.66 -24.66 35.54
CA TYR A 413 0.26 -24.95 35.83
C TYR A 413 -0.34 -25.93 34.82
N ALA A 414 -0.16 -25.67 33.52
CA ALA A 414 -0.63 -26.53 32.45
C ALA A 414 -0.01 -27.93 32.53
N THR A 415 1.30 -27.99 32.79
CA THR A 415 2.05 -29.23 32.97
C THR A 415 1.56 -30.04 34.17
N ALA A 416 1.34 -29.38 35.33
CA ALA A 416 0.83 -30.03 36.53
C ALA A 416 -0.60 -30.54 36.32
N LYS A 417 -1.48 -29.69 35.76
CA LYS A 417 -2.87 -30.03 35.44
C LYS A 417 -2.98 -31.21 34.48
N ALA A 418 -2.14 -31.25 33.45
CA ALA A 418 -2.07 -32.38 32.53
C ALA A 418 -1.59 -33.67 33.23
N ALA A 419 -0.66 -33.56 34.18
CA ALA A 419 -0.14 -34.71 34.91
C ALA A 419 -1.18 -35.33 35.86
N VAL A 420 -2.01 -34.52 36.52
CA VAL A 420 -3.01 -35.00 37.50
C VAL A 420 -4.43 -35.13 36.94
N GLY A 421 -4.71 -34.60 35.74
CA GLY A 421 -6.03 -34.65 35.09
C GLY A 421 -7.13 -33.82 35.76
N ARG A 422 -6.77 -33.01 36.76
CA ARG A 422 -7.65 -32.10 37.52
C ARG A 422 -6.91 -30.82 37.88
N GLU A 423 -7.60 -29.90 38.54
CA GLU A 423 -6.92 -28.76 39.17
C GLU A 423 -5.83 -29.26 40.14
N PRO A 424 -4.56 -28.85 39.95
CA PRO A 424 -3.48 -29.25 40.83
C PRO A 424 -3.62 -28.54 42.17
N THR A 425 -3.31 -29.23 43.26
CA THR A 425 -3.20 -28.59 44.58
C THR A 425 -1.96 -27.67 44.61
N PRO A 426 -1.88 -26.71 45.56
CA PRO A 426 -0.69 -25.89 45.73
C PRO A 426 0.60 -26.72 45.87
N GLY A 427 0.55 -27.84 46.60
CA GLY A 427 1.69 -28.74 46.79
C GLY A 427 2.11 -29.45 45.50
N GLU A 428 1.14 -29.96 44.73
CA GLU A 428 1.41 -30.61 43.44
C GLU A 428 1.97 -29.62 42.41
N PHE A 429 1.44 -28.39 42.38
CA PHE A 429 2.02 -27.32 41.57
C PHE A 429 3.45 -27.03 42.00
N TYR A 430 3.68 -26.85 43.31
CA TYR A 430 4.99 -26.51 43.85
C TYR A 430 6.02 -27.62 43.58
N ALA A 431 5.61 -28.90 43.55
CA ALA A 431 6.47 -30.01 43.15
C ALA A 431 6.99 -29.87 41.71
N VAL A 432 6.13 -29.45 40.77
CA VAL A 432 6.52 -29.20 39.37
C VAL A 432 7.31 -27.91 39.23
N TYR A 433 6.96 -26.87 40.00
CA TYR A 433 7.69 -25.61 40.01
C TYR A 433 9.13 -25.80 40.49
N TYR A 434 9.31 -26.54 41.58
CA TYR A 434 10.60 -26.77 42.23
C TYR A 434 11.52 -27.72 41.45
N GLN A 435 10.97 -28.84 40.93
CA GLN A 435 11.77 -29.85 40.20
C GLN A 435 11.79 -29.64 38.68
N GLY A 436 11.01 -28.68 38.19
CA GLY A 436 10.85 -28.37 36.78
C GLY A 436 9.91 -29.31 36.03
N GLU A 437 9.54 -28.91 34.82
CA GLU A 437 8.53 -29.57 33.97
C GLU A 437 8.96 -30.93 33.42
N GLY A 438 10.24 -31.32 33.59
CA GLY A 438 10.76 -32.63 33.19
C GLY A 438 10.54 -33.72 34.24
N ALA A 439 10.97 -33.47 35.49
CA ALA A 439 10.82 -34.43 36.59
C ALA A 439 9.49 -34.29 37.32
N GLY A 440 8.92 -33.08 37.38
CA GLY A 440 7.67 -32.77 38.07
C GLY A 440 6.50 -33.68 37.68
N PRO A 441 6.11 -33.80 36.40
CA PRO A 441 5.03 -34.69 35.98
C PRO A 441 5.25 -36.14 36.37
N LYS A 442 6.49 -36.63 36.30
CA LYS A 442 6.84 -38.01 36.66
C LYS A 442 6.67 -38.26 38.16
N ILE A 443 6.99 -37.26 38.99
CA ILE A 443 6.75 -37.30 40.44
C ILE A 443 5.25 -37.39 40.70
N LEU A 444 4.43 -36.56 40.03
CA LEU A 444 2.98 -36.53 40.22
C LEU A 444 2.27 -37.80 39.71
N GLN A 445 2.73 -38.35 38.58
CA GLN A 445 2.12 -39.53 37.95
C GLN A 445 2.54 -40.85 38.62
N ASN A 446 3.67 -40.88 39.35
CA ASN A 446 4.14 -42.07 40.05
C ASN A 446 4.56 -41.78 41.50
N PRO A 447 3.61 -41.51 42.43
CA PRO A 447 3.91 -41.16 43.82
C PRO A 447 4.65 -42.27 44.60
N GLU A 448 4.46 -43.54 44.24
CA GLU A 448 5.13 -44.67 44.91
C GLU A 448 6.55 -44.93 44.38
N GLY A 449 6.95 -44.25 43.31
CA GLY A 449 8.26 -44.39 42.69
C GLY A 449 9.42 -43.88 43.56
N ASP A 450 10.60 -44.45 43.36
CA ASP A 450 11.83 -43.98 43.99
C ASP A 450 12.18 -42.56 43.55
N PHE A 451 12.32 -41.66 44.53
CA PHE A 451 12.52 -40.24 44.26
C PHE A 451 13.87 -39.97 43.58
N ARG A 452 14.92 -40.62 44.08
CA ARG A 452 16.29 -40.47 43.55
C ARG A 452 16.39 -40.95 42.10
N ALA A 453 15.71 -42.04 41.75
CA ALA A 453 15.60 -42.52 40.38
C ALA A 453 14.84 -41.55 39.48
N THR A 454 13.86 -40.82 40.02
CA THR A 454 13.02 -39.89 39.27
C THR A 454 13.72 -38.56 38.99
N VAL A 455 14.41 -37.98 39.96
CA VAL A 455 15.10 -36.66 39.82
C VAL A 455 16.58 -36.78 39.42
N GLY A 456 17.18 -37.95 39.62
CA GLY A 456 18.57 -38.22 39.31
C GLY A 456 19.56 -37.71 40.38
N GLN A 457 20.75 -38.31 40.40
CA GLN A 457 21.78 -38.07 41.42
C GLN A 457 22.17 -36.60 41.58
N LYS A 458 22.32 -35.89 40.46
CA LYS A 458 22.77 -34.49 40.44
C LYS A 458 21.83 -33.55 41.21
N VAL A 459 20.53 -33.86 41.25
CA VAL A 459 19.54 -33.05 41.98
C VAL A 459 19.68 -33.25 43.49
N ILE A 460 20.00 -34.48 43.92
CA ILE A 460 20.29 -34.81 45.31
C ILE A 460 21.61 -34.17 45.76
N ASP A 461 22.63 -34.19 44.91
CA ASP A 461 23.92 -33.58 45.22
C ASP A 461 23.81 -32.05 45.34
N ALA A 462 23.00 -31.42 44.48
CA ALA A 462 22.72 -29.98 44.53
C ALA A 462 21.84 -29.57 45.73
N ASN A 463 21.06 -30.51 46.28
CA ASN A 463 20.18 -30.28 47.42
C ASN A 463 20.34 -31.43 48.43
N PRO A 464 21.42 -31.45 49.24
CA PRO A 464 21.75 -32.61 50.08
C PRO A 464 20.65 -33.05 51.04
N TRP A 465 19.76 -32.13 51.43
CA TRP A 465 18.61 -32.44 52.29
C TRP A 465 17.57 -33.35 51.59
N LEU A 466 17.50 -33.34 50.25
CA LEU A 466 16.64 -34.24 49.48
C LEU A 466 17.06 -35.71 49.59
N ALA A 467 18.28 -36.01 50.06
CA ALA A 467 18.72 -37.39 50.29
C ALA A 467 17.86 -38.13 51.33
N GLY A 468 17.12 -37.41 52.18
CA GLY A 468 16.18 -37.99 53.14
C GLY A 468 14.80 -38.33 52.57
N ILE A 469 14.49 -37.92 51.33
CA ILE A 469 13.22 -38.19 50.64
C ILE A 469 13.35 -39.52 49.88
N LYS A 470 12.52 -40.51 50.22
CA LYS A 470 12.62 -41.86 49.65
C LYS A 470 11.73 -42.02 48.43
N THR A 471 10.46 -41.62 48.52
CA THR A 471 9.50 -41.75 47.40
C THR A 471 9.07 -40.41 46.82
N ASN A 472 8.57 -40.43 45.59
CA ASN A 472 7.94 -39.25 44.96
C ASN A 472 6.80 -38.69 45.83
N GLY A 473 6.06 -39.56 46.50
CA GLY A 473 4.99 -39.22 47.45
C GLY A 473 5.51 -38.55 48.73
N ASP A 474 6.71 -38.92 49.22
CA ASP A 474 7.37 -38.19 50.31
C ASP A 474 7.65 -36.74 49.90
N PHE A 475 8.06 -36.53 48.65
CA PHE A 475 8.30 -35.18 48.10
C PHE A 475 7.02 -34.37 47.94
N ILE A 476 5.93 -35.00 47.45
CA ILE A 476 4.61 -34.36 47.33
C ILE A 476 4.06 -33.97 48.71
N ARG A 477 4.26 -34.81 49.73
CA ARG A 477 3.89 -34.48 51.12
C ARG A 477 4.67 -33.29 51.64
N TRP A 478 5.98 -33.26 51.41
CA TRP A 478 6.83 -32.16 51.81
C TRP A 478 6.43 -30.83 51.14
N THR A 479 6.19 -30.84 49.83
CA THR A 479 5.74 -29.65 49.08
C THR A 479 4.35 -29.18 49.53
N SER A 480 3.44 -30.10 49.80
CA SER A 480 2.10 -29.78 50.34
C SER A 480 2.20 -29.14 51.73
N GLN A 481 3.05 -29.66 52.61
CA GLN A 481 3.31 -29.07 53.92
C GLN A 481 3.89 -27.66 53.80
N LYS A 482 4.83 -27.43 52.87
CA LYS A 482 5.41 -26.10 52.62
C LYS A 482 4.38 -25.08 52.16
N MET A 483 3.41 -25.49 51.34
CA MET A 483 2.35 -24.59 50.89
C MET A 483 1.31 -24.32 51.99
N ALA A 484 1.01 -25.32 52.83
CA ALA A 484 0.15 -25.14 53.99
C ALA A 484 0.75 -24.15 55.01
N GLU A 485 2.07 -24.22 55.27
CA GLU A 485 2.82 -23.28 56.12
C GLU A 485 2.76 -21.82 55.62
N ARG A 486 2.40 -21.61 54.35
CA ARG A 486 2.29 -20.28 53.70
C ARG A 486 0.87 -19.76 53.55
N GLY A 487 -0.10 -20.39 54.19
CA GLY A 487 -1.49 -19.92 54.20
C GLY A 487 -2.36 -20.45 53.05
N ALA A 488 -1.86 -21.41 52.26
CA ALA A 488 -2.69 -22.16 51.33
C ALA A 488 -3.57 -23.13 52.14
N GLY A 489 -4.81 -22.72 52.46
CA GLY A 489 -5.73 -23.54 53.25
C GLY A 489 -5.85 -24.96 52.69
N ALA A 490 -5.76 -25.97 53.56
CA ALA A 490 -5.90 -27.37 53.17
C ALA A 490 -7.29 -27.60 52.53
N ALA A 491 -7.32 -28.04 51.27
CA ALA A 491 -8.54 -28.47 50.59
C ALA A 491 -8.36 -29.92 50.14
N ASP A 492 -9.19 -30.80 50.71
CA ASP A 492 -9.46 -32.16 50.22
C ASP A 492 -10.14 -32.12 48.83
N PRO A 493 -10.04 -33.18 48.00
CA PRO A 493 -10.42 -33.15 46.58
C PRO A 493 -11.95 -33.30 46.30
N VAL A 494 -12.53 -32.43 45.43
CA VAL A 494 -13.72 -32.48 44.48
C VAL A 494 -15.06 -33.14 44.96
N PRO A 495 -16.34 -32.69 44.63
CA PRO A 495 -16.88 -31.75 43.59
C PRO A 495 -17.99 -30.70 44.00
N SER A 496 -18.48 -29.90 43.02
CA SER A 496 -19.41 -28.72 43.03
C SER A 496 -20.89 -28.96 42.56
N ARG A 497 -21.82 -27.97 42.70
CA ARG A 497 -23.29 -28.04 42.37
C ARG A 497 -23.81 -26.93 41.38
N PRO A 498 -24.81 -27.18 40.49
CA PRO A 498 -25.38 -26.24 39.46
C PRO A 498 -26.50 -25.27 39.93
N PRO A 499 -26.99 -24.31 39.08
CA PRO A 499 -27.96 -23.25 39.42
C PRO A 499 -29.30 -23.76 39.98
N ALA A 500 -29.94 -22.96 40.84
CA ALA A 500 -31.17 -23.34 41.52
C ALA A 500 -32.32 -23.67 40.55
N GLY A 501 -32.94 -24.82 40.73
CA GLY A 501 -34.13 -25.25 40.00
C GLY A 501 -33.95 -25.62 38.53
N LEU A 502 -32.72 -25.55 37.99
CA LEU A 502 -32.43 -25.98 36.62
C LEU A 502 -32.41 -27.51 36.55
N LEU A 503 -33.43 -28.09 35.93
CA LEU A 503 -33.56 -29.54 35.74
C LEU A 503 -32.86 -29.99 34.46
N GLU A 504 -32.86 -29.14 33.44
CA GLU A 504 -32.20 -29.40 32.15
C GLU A 504 -31.69 -28.09 31.53
N ALA A 505 -30.41 -28.06 31.17
CA ALA A 505 -29.79 -26.91 30.53
C ALA A 505 -30.36 -26.68 29.12
N GLY A 506 -30.48 -25.41 28.70
CA GLY A 506 -30.94 -25.05 27.37
C GLY A 506 -30.04 -25.58 26.26
N ASN A 507 -30.65 -25.92 25.11
CA ASN A 507 -29.97 -26.52 23.96
C ASN A 507 -29.95 -25.60 22.72
N VAL A 508 -30.19 -24.29 22.91
CA VAL A 508 -30.16 -23.30 21.83
C VAL A 508 -28.98 -22.35 21.98
N ASP A 509 -28.25 -22.13 20.89
CA ASP A 509 -27.17 -21.14 20.81
C ASP A 509 -27.72 -19.70 20.95
N LEU A 510 -27.16 -18.95 21.90
CA LEU A 510 -27.56 -17.59 22.25
C LEU A 510 -26.65 -16.53 21.61
N GLY A 511 -25.46 -16.92 21.12
CA GLY A 511 -24.47 -16.00 20.56
C GLY A 511 -24.75 -15.57 19.13
N ASN A 512 -25.59 -16.32 18.40
CA ASN A 512 -25.79 -16.18 16.95
C ASN A 512 -27.26 -15.97 16.53
N ARG A 513 -28.10 -15.31 17.35
CA ARG A 513 -29.54 -15.18 17.07
C ARG A 513 -29.87 -13.99 16.13
N PRO A 514 -30.87 -14.12 15.23
CA PRO A 514 -31.32 -13.03 14.36
C PRO A 514 -31.85 -11.82 15.13
N VAL A 515 -31.50 -10.61 14.68
CA VAL A 515 -31.94 -9.34 15.28
C VAL A 515 -33.22 -8.84 14.59
N VAL A 516 -34.32 -8.70 15.35
CA VAL A 516 -35.59 -8.16 14.84
C VAL A 516 -35.70 -6.68 15.23
N LYS A 517 -36.00 -5.78 14.27
CA LYS A 517 -36.28 -4.36 14.55
C LYS A 517 -37.78 -4.17 14.80
N ASN A 518 -38.13 -3.54 15.93
CA ASN A 518 -39.50 -3.20 16.27
C ASN A 518 -39.90 -1.86 15.59
N ALA A 519 -41.21 -1.61 15.47
CA ALA A 519 -41.75 -0.42 14.79
C ALA A 519 -41.39 0.91 15.48
N ASP A 520 -40.97 0.88 16.75
CA ASP A 520 -40.53 2.03 17.54
C ASP A 520 -39.02 2.29 17.46
N GLY A 521 -38.28 1.53 16.63
CA GLY A 521 -36.83 1.67 16.47
C GLY A 521 -36.00 0.92 17.51
N SER A 522 -36.63 0.25 18.48
CA SER A 522 -35.94 -0.69 19.37
C SER A 522 -35.63 -2.03 18.67
N ILE A 523 -34.68 -2.81 19.20
CA ILE A 523 -34.35 -4.14 18.67
C ILE A 523 -34.76 -5.25 19.66
N SER A 524 -35.27 -6.37 19.14
CA SER A 524 -35.60 -7.60 19.87
C SER A 524 -34.70 -8.74 19.39
N THR A 525 -33.84 -9.27 20.26
CA THR A 525 -32.88 -10.35 19.93
C THR A 525 -33.23 -11.70 20.57
N VAL A 526 -33.93 -11.71 21.70
CA VAL A 526 -34.55 -12.91 22.30
C VAL A 526 -35.87 -12.51 22.95
N ARG A 527 -36.97 -13.06 22.40
CA ARG A 527 -38.26 -13.15 23.07
C ARG A 527 -38.48 -14.62 23.42
N SER A 528 -38.97 -14.88 24.63
CA SER A 528 -39.22 -16.22 25.13
C SER A 528 -40.48 -16.24 25.98
N ILE A 529 -41.18 -17.36 25.96
CA ILE A 529 -42.32 -17.65 26.83
C ILE A 529 -42.01 -18.92 27.63
N SER A 530 -42.66 -19.08 28.77
CA SER A 530 -42.59 -20.30 29.56
C SER A 530 -43.89 -21.10 29.42
N ILE A 531 -43.77 -22.42 29.39
CA ILE A 531 -44.91 -23.33 29.32
C ILE A 531 -44.77 -24.47 30.32
N GLY A 532 -45.88 -24.88 30.91
CA GLY A 532 -45.94 -26.06 31.77
C GLY A 532 -46.07 -27.35 30.95
N GLU A 533 -45.13 -28.28 31.10
CA GLU A 533 -45.16 -29.61 30.47
C GLU A 533 -44.60 -30.66 31.44
N ASP A 534 -45.34 -31.75 31.66
CA ASP A 534 -44.96 -32.86 32.57
C ASP A 534 -44.54 -32.46 33.99
N GLY A 535 -45.19 -31.43 34.54
CA GLY A 535 -44.91 -30.90 35.88
C GLY A 535 -43.62 -30.07 35.97
N ARG A 536 -43.09 -29.62 34.83
CA ARG A 536 -41.91 -28.75 34.71
C ARG A 536 -42.26 -27.49 33.94
N GLU A 537 -41.54 -26.41 34.21
CA GLU A 537 -41.65 -25.18 33.42
C GLU A 537 -40.56 -25.13 32.36
N VAL A 538 -40.93 -25.06 31.09
CA VAL A 538 -40.02 -25.05 29.95
C VAL A 538 -39.98 -23.65 29.33
N LEU A 539 -38.78 -23.06 29.25
CA LEU A 539 -38.58 -21.76 28.62
C LEU A 539 -38.27 -21.94 27.13
N ILE A 540 -39.11 -21.39 26.24
CA ILE A 540 -39.03 -21.58 24.78
C ILE A 540 -38.92 -20.25 24.03
N PRO A 541 -38.18 -20.19 22.90
CA PRO A 541 -38.04 -18.96 22.11
C PRO A 541 -39.29 -18.67 21.26
N THR A 542 -39.67 -17.39 21.13
CA THR A 542 -40.76 -16.93 20.24
C THR A 542 -40.25 -16.24 18.97
N ILE A 543 -38.94 -16.32 18.71
CA ILE A 543 -38.34 -15.93 17.44
C ILE A 543 -37.89 -17.21 16.72
N SER A 544 -38.33 -17.38 15.48
CA SER A 544 -37.94 -18.52 14.65
C SER A 544 -36.47 -18.45 14.22
N PRO A 545 -35.85 -19.58 13.79
CA PRO A 545 -34.48 -19.58 13.29
C PRO A 545 -34.23 -18.66 12.09
N ASP A 546 -35.26 -18.37 11.29
CA ASP A 546 -35.22 -17.42 10.16
C ASP A 546 -35.52 -15.96 10.57
N GLY A 547 -35.69 -15.68 11.87
CA GLY A 547 -35.79 -14.33 12.41
C GLY A 547 -37.20 -13.72 12.39
N LYS A 548 -38.26 -14.53 12.30
CA LYS A 548 -39.65 -14.04 12.41
C LYS A 548 -40.16 -14.16 13.84
N THR A 549 -41.02 -13.23 14.24
CA THR A 549 -41.73 -13.34 15.52
C THR A 549 -42.90 -14.30 15.34
N LEU A 550 -42.93 -15.35 16.16
CA LEU A 550 -43.98 -16.38 16.18
C LEU A 550 -45.08 -15.97 17.18
N SER A 551 -46.32 -16.42 16.97
CA SER A 551 -47.32 -16.41 18.04
C SER A 551 -46.96 -17.44 19.12
N ASP A 552 -47.59 -17.34 20.29
CA ASP A 552 -47.33 -18.28 21.39
C ASP A 552 -47.70 -19.72 20.97
N GLU A 553 -48.79 -19.91 20.23
CA GLU A 553 -49.20 -21.22 19.71
C GLU A 553 -48.18 -21.80 18.72
N ASP A 554 -47.64 -20.96 17.83
CA ASP A 554 -46.64 -21.37 16.84
C ASP A 554 -45.28 -21.68 17.50
N ALA A 555 -44.90 -20.93 18.54
CA ALA A 555 -43.70 -21.18 19.32
C ALA A 555 -43.78 -22.51 20.08
N ILE A 556 -44.96 -22.82 20.65
CA ILE A 556 -45.22 -24.10 21.33
C ILE A 556 -45.21 -25.26 20.32
N ALA A 557 -45.84 -25.08 19.16
CA ALA A 557 -45.82 -26.09 18.09
C ALA A 557 -44.39 -26.38 17.61
N LEU A 558 -43.59 -25.32 17.39
CA LEU A 558 -42.19 -25.44 16.99
C LEU A 558 -41.34 -26.11 18.08
N TYR A 559 -41.55 -25.81 19.35
CA TYR A 559 -40.88 -26.48 20.46
C TYR A 559 -41.24 -27.97 20.50
N ARG A 560 -42.52 -28.35 20.39
CA ARG A 560 -42.95 -29.75 20.36
C ARG A 560 -42.41 -30.52 19.16
N GLN A 561 -42.21 -29.85 18.03
CA GLN A 561 -41.63 -30.45 16.83
C GLN A 561 -40.10 -30.57 16.90
N SER A 562 -39.41 -29.58 17.47
CA SER A 562 -37.94 -29.44 17.38
C SER A 562 -37.17 -29.79 18.65
N GLY A 563 -37.84 -29.83 19.80
CA GLY A 563 -37.22 -30.04 21.11
C GLY A 563 -36.31 -28.90 21.58
N LYS A 564 -36.32 -27.74 20.92
CA LYS A 564 -35.42 -26.61 21.23
C LYS A 564 -35.94 -25.75 22.38
N HIS A 565 -35.18 -25.63 23.46
CA HIS A 565 -35.53 -24.85 24.65
C HIS A 565 -34.33 -24.10 25.25
N LEU A 566 -34.65 -23.05 26.03
CA LEU A 566 -33.69 -22.22 26.75
C LEU A 566 -33.35 -22.77 28.14
N GLY A 567 -34.15 -23.72 28.65
CA GLY A 567 -33.95 -24.45 29.90
C GLY A 567 -35.26 -25.04 30.41
N LYS A 568 -35.18 -26.12 31.21
CA LYS A 568 -36.34 -26.67 31.93
C LYS A 568 -36.13 -26.53 33.43
N PHE A 569 -37.17 -26.09 34.11
CA PHE A 569 -37.13 -25.69 35.51
C PHE A 569 -38.15 -26.44 36.33
N ASP A 570 -37.86 -26.56 37.62
CA ASP A 570 -38.77 -27.18 38.59
C ASP A 570 -40.00 -26.32 38.91
N THR A 571 -39.91 -25.00 38.70
CA THR A 571 -40.98 -24.03 39.00
C THR A 571 -41.03 -22.90 37.97
N PRO A 572 -42.22 -22.31 37.71
CA PRO A 572 -42.37 -21.14 36.83
C PRO A 572 -41.57 -19.91 37.28
N GLU A 573 -41.40 -19.73 38.59
CA GLU A 573 -40.65 -18.61 39.17
C GLU A 573 -39.16 -18.69 38.82
N ASN A 574 -38.56 -19.90 38.88
CA ASN A 574 -37.17 -20.11 38.51
C ASN A 574 -36.94 -19.92 37.00
N ALA A 575 -37.89 -20.33 36.16
CA ALA A 575 -37.84 -20.06 34.73
C ALA A 575 -37.96 -18.56 34.40
N THR A 576 -38.83 -17.84 35.11
CA THR A 576 -39.02 -16.39 34.95
C THR A 576 -37.78 -15.60 35.36
N ALA A 577 -37.17 -15.96 36.49
CA ALA A 577 -35.92 -15.34 36.94
C ALA A 577 -34.79 -15.55 35.93
N TYR A 578 -34.69 -16.76 35.36
CA TYR A 578 -33.71 -17.08 34.32
C TYR A 578 -33.96 -16.31 33.02
N ALA A 579 -35.23 -16.16 32.60
CA ALA A 579 -35.60 -15.37 31.42
C ALA A 579 -35.29 -13.87 31.57
N GLN A 580 -35.51 -13.30 32.77
CA GLN A 580 -35.17 -11.90 33.06
C GLN A 580 -33.67 -11.64 33.04
N ALA A 581 -32.87 -12.56 33.61
CA ALA A 581 -31.41 -12.48 33.56
C ALA A 581 -30.90 -12.53 32.11
N LEU A 582 -31.49 -13.41 31.28
CA LEU A 582 -31.15 -13.52 29.86
C LEU A 582 -31.52 -12.26 29.06
N HIS A 583 -32.66 -11.63 29.37
CA HIS A 583 -33.12 -10.40 28.72
C HIS A 583 -32.23 -9.19 29.08
N GLN A 584 -31.83 -9.06 30.36
CA GLN A 584 -30.93 -7.99 30.82
C GLN A 584 -29.53 -8.09 30.21
N GLN A 585 -29.01 -9.31 30.05
CA GLN A 585 -27.71 -9.56 29.45
C GLN A 585 -27.65 -9.10 27.98
N GLN A 586 -28.77 -9.14 27.24
CA GLN A 586 -28.83 -8.70 25.85
C GLN A 586 -29.11 -7.20 25.67
N ALA A 587 -29.88 -6.59 26.57
CA ALA A 587 -30.13 -5.14 26.56
C ALA A 587 -28.83 -4.33 26.75
N GLN A 588 -27.88 -4.85 27.53
CA GLN A 588 -26.55 -4.25 27.72
C GLN A 588 -25.65 -4.31 26.48
N GLN A 589 -25.92 -5.23 25.55
CA GLN A 589 -25.06 -5.46 24.39
C GLN A 589 -25.34 -4.50 23.21
N TYR A 590 -26.48 -3.77 23.18
CA TYR A 590 -26.95 -3.12 21.93
C TYR A 590 -27.62 -1.71 21.96
N GLY A 591 -27.59 -0.89 23.03
CA GLY A 591 -28.25 0.45 23.03
C GLY A 591 -27.37 1.64 23.48
N GLY A 592 -27.33 2.76 22.72
CA GLY A 592 -26.56 3.97 23.07
C GLY A 592 -27.20 5.33 22.70
N GLY A 593 -26.96 6.37 23.53
CA GLY A 593 -27.27 7.81 23.30
C GLY A 593 -27.46 8.63 24.60
N LEU A 594 -26.83 9.82 24.71
CA LEU A 594 -26.56 10.72 25.87
C LEU A 594 -27.60 10.96 27.00
N ALA A 595 -28.82 10.42 26.94
CA ALA A 595 -29.78 10.46 28.06
C ALA A 595 -29.47 9.43 29.17
N GLY A 596 -28.47 8.55 28.97
CA GLY A 596 -28.14 7.43 29.85
C GLY A 596 -26.97 7.66 30.83
N LEU A 597 -26.37 8.85 30.91
CA LEU A 597 -25.24 9.08 31.82
C LEU A 597 -25.73 9.29 33.27
N PRO A 598 -25.22 8.53 34.27
CA PRO A 598 -25.58 8.73 35.67
C PRO A 598 -25.15 10.12 36.19
N PRO A 599 -25.88 10.73 37.14
CA PRO A 599 -25.62 12.09 37.65
C PRO A 599 -24.18 12.31 38.16
N SER A 600 -23.50 11.26 38.62
CA SER A 600 -22.10 11.29 39.06
C SER A 600 -21.11 11.45 37.89
N GLN A 601 -21.40 10.90 36.71
CA GLN A 601 -20.60 11.11 35.50
C GLN A 601 -20.82 12.51 34.91
N ILE A 602 -22.05 13.04 34.98
CA ILE A 602 -22.35 14.44 34.61
C ILE A 602 -21.63 15.41 35.55
N ALA A 603 -21.58 15.11 36.86
CA ALA A 603 -20.84 15.91 37.84
C ALA A 603 -19.31 15.86 37.62
N GLY A 604 -18.76 14.70 37.27
CA GLY A 604 -17.35 14.53 36.92
C GLY A 604 -16.96 15.30 35.65
N LEU A 605 -17.78 15.25 34.60
CA LEU A 605 -17.56 16.02 33.37
C LEU A 605 -17.65 17.54 33.61
N ARG A 606 -18.58 17.99 34.45
CA ARG A 606 -18.69 19.41 34.86
C ARG A 606 -17.48 19.88 35.66
N HIS A 607 -16.96 19.04 36.56
CA HIS A 607 -15.77 19.36 37.35
C HIS A 607 -14.52 19.44 36.48
N TRP A 608 -14.29 18.44 35.62
CA TRP A 608 -13.18 18.41 34.66
C TRP A 608 -13.23 19.60 33.69
N ALA A 609 -14.40 19.90 33.12
CA ALA A 609 -14.56 21.04 32.22
C ALA A 609 -14.26 22.36 32.95
N GLY A 610 -14.73 22.51 34.19
CA GLY A 610 -14.47 23.68 35.03
C GLY A 610 -12.98 23.87 35.34
N THR A 611 -12.27 22.82 35.75
CA THR A 611 -10.83 22.89 36.05
C THR A 611 -9.96 23.12 34.82
N THR A 612 -10.35 22.52 33.68
CA THR A 612 -9.65 22.69 32.40
C THR A 612 -9.79 24.13 31.90
N PHE A 613 -11.00 24.67 31.94
CA PHE A 613 -11.26 26.06 31.54
C PHE A 613 -10.56 27.08 32.46
N ASP A 614 -10.61 26.88 33.78
CA ASP A 614 -9.95 27.79 34.73
C ASP A 614 -8.41 27.81 34.52
N GLY A 615 -7.80 26.67 34.16
CA GLY A 615 -6.39 26.55 33.80
C GLY A 615 -6.05 27.30 32.51
N MET A 616 -6.82 27.09 31.45
CA MET A 616 -6.66 27.79 30.17
C MET A 616 -6.79 29.31 30.35
N LEU A 617 -7.76 29.78 31.14
CA LEU A 617 -7.96 31.20 31.42
C LEU A 617 -6.81 31.81 32.26
N ALA A 618 -6.23 31.05 33.18
CA ALA A 618 -5.09 31.49 33.98
C ALA A 618 -3.80 31.62 33.13
N ASP A 619 -3.59 30.69 32.19
CA ASP A 619 -2.46 30.73 31.27
C ASP A 619 -2.61 31.87 30.25
N ALA A 620 -3.83 32.17 29.81
CA ALA A 620 -4.13 33.32 28.97
C ALA A 620 -3.89 34.66 29.68
N LYS A 621 -4.24 34.76 30.96
CA LYS A 621 -4.02 35.96 31.77
C LYS A 621 -2.54 36.20 32.11
N LYS A 622 -1.70 35.16 32.14
CA LYS A 622 -0.25 35.27 32.41
C LYS A 622 0.57 35.80 31.23
N SER A 623 -0.03 35.93 30.07
CA SER A 623 0.66 36.04 28.77
C SER A 623 0.07 37.17 27.90
N ILE A 624 -0.55 38.14 28.57
CA ILE A 624 -1.19 39.33 28.01
C ILE A 624 -0.23 40.03 27.03
N GLY A 625 -0.59 39.99 25.74
CA GLY A 625 0.13 40.61 24.62
C GLY A 625 0.81 39.65 23.63
N LYS A 626 0.81 38.32 23.87
CA LYS A 626 1.46 37.33 22.97
C LYS A 626 0.65 36.06 22.70
N TRP A 627 -0.62 36.01 23.06
CA TRP A 627 -1.40 34.78 22.90
C TRP A 627 -1.87 34.54 21.46
N HIS A 628 -1.57 33.33 20.95
CA HIS A 628 -2.16 32.73 19.76
C HIS A 628 -3.09 31.61 20.26
N ILE A 629 -4.37 31.67 19.91
CA ILE A 629 -5.32 30.57 20.13
C ILE A 629 -5.36 29.77 18.81
N GLY A 630 -5.04 28.47 18.85
CA GLY A 630 -5.05 27.60 17.68
C GLY A 630 -6.41 26.97 17.37
N GLU A 631 -6.57 26.34 16.20
CA GLU A 631 -7.80 25.63 15.80
C GLU A 631 -8.19 24.52 16.78
N ASP A 632 -7.20 23.78 17.27
CA ASP A 632 -7.41 22.70 18.23
C ASP A 632 -7.93 23.23 19.56
N ASP A 633 -7.47 24.41 20.00
CA ASP A 633 -7.92 25.04 21.24
C ASP A 633 -9.38 25.50 21.14
N VAL A 634 -9.78 26.04 19.97
CA VAL A 634 -11.16 26.49 19.72
C VAL A 634 -12.11 25.31 19.56
N ALA A 635 -11.72 24.26 18.83
CA ALA A 635 -12.51 23.05 18.66
C ALA A 635 -12.65 22.28 19.99
N PHE A 636 -11.59 22.24 20.79
CA PHE A 636 -11.60 21.66 22.13
C PHE A 636 -12.49 22.45 23.09
N LEU A 637 -12.36 23.78 23.11
CA LEU A 637 -13.20 24.65 23.95
C LEU A 637 -14.67 24.55 23.55
N SER A 638 -15.02 24.77 22.28
CA SER A 638 -16.41 24.83 21.80
C SER A 638 -17.13 23.48 21.81
N GLY A 639 -16.43 22.40 21.41
CA GLY A 639 -17.04 21.08 21.26
C GLY A 639 -16.93 20.16 22.46
N ARG A 640 -15.87 20.30 23.29
CA ARG A 640 -15.59 19.33 24.38
C ARG A 640 -15.67 19.90 25.79
N VAL A 641 -15.40 21.19 25.97
CA VAL A 641 -15.38 21.82 27.31
C VAL A 641 -16.64 22.64 27.57
N PHE A 642 -17.02 23.50 26.63
CA PHE A 642 -18.10 24.49 26.76
C PHE A 642 -19.48 23.89 27.13
N PRO A 643 -19.92 22.76 26.55
CA PRO A 643 -21.22 22.15 26.89
C PRO A 643 -21.35 21.75 28.37
N PHE A 644 -20.22 21.50 29.04
CA PHE A 644 -20.16 20.99 30.42
C PHE A 644 -19.77 22.06 31.45
N LEU A 645 -19.53 23.31 31.04
CA LEU A 645 -19.24 24.42 31.96
C LEU A 645 -20.48 24.86 32.76
N ASP A 646 -20.25 25.39 33.96
CA ASP A 646 -21.31 26.09 34.69
C ASP A 646 -21.60 27.46 34.07
N GLU A 647 -22.77 28.05 34.37
CA GLU A 647 -23.20 29.31 33.75
C GLU A 647 -22.29 30.51 34.06
N LYS A 648 -21.50 30.47 35.15
CA LYS A 648 -20.52 31.52 35.44
C LYS A 648 -19.30 31.38 34.53
N ARG A 649 -18.78 30.16 34.37
CA ARG A 649 -17.63 29.86 33.50
C ARG A 649 -17.98 29.93 32.02
N LYS A 650 -19.20 29.57 31.61
CA LYS A 650 -19.70 29.82 30.25
C LYS A 650 -19.67 31.30 29.89
N ARG A 651 -20.10 32.18 30.81
CA ARG A 651 -20.00 33.63 30.61
C ARG A 651 -18.54 34.11 30.47
N GLN A 652 -17.65 33.60 31.31
CA GLN A 652 -16.22 33.90 31.22
C GLN A 652 -15.58 33.35 29.94
N ALA A 653 -16.03 32.19 29.45
CA ALA A 653 -15.59 31.59 28.19
C ALA A 653 -16.05 32.41 26.99
N VAL A 654 -17.27 32.93 27.02
CA VAL A 654 -17.80 33.83 25.98
C VAL A 654 -17.09 35.18 25.99
N GLU A 655 -16.85 35.79 27.16
CA GLU A 655 -16.02 37.02 27.26
C GLU A 655 -14.59 36.78 26.77
N PHE A 656 -14.01 35.64 27.11
CA PHE A 656 -12.68 35.21 26.68
C PHE A 656 -12.58 35.04 25.16
N LEU A 657 -13.57 34.41 24.53
CA LEU A 657 -13.65 34.23 23.08
C LEU A 657 -13.91 35.56 22.35
N GLY A 658 -14.76 36.43 22.91
CA GLY A 658 -15.01 37.78 22.38
C GLY A 658 -13.83 38.74 22.52
N ASP A 659 -12.95 38.56 23.52
CA ASP A 659 -11.69 39.30 23.63
C ASP A 659 -10.63 38.82 22.62
N ALA A 660 -10.55 37.51 22.38
CA ALA A 660 -9.68 36.92 21.35
C ALA A 660 -10.10 37.29 19.92
N GLU A 661 -11.41 37.43 19.70
CA GLU A 661 -12.00 37.95 18.46
C GLU A 661 -11.60 39.42 18.23
N ARG A 662 -11.75 40.26 19.26
CA ARG A 662 -11.39 41.69 19.22
C ARG A 662 -9.88 41.93 19.04
N SER A 663 -9.03 40.97 19.41
CA SER A 663 -7.57 41.05 19.21
C SER A 663 -7.08 40.56 17.83
N GLY A 664 -7.98 40.11 16.94
CA GLY A 664 -7.63 39.66 15.60
C GLY A 664 -7.05 38.24 15.51
N ALA A 665 -7.06 37.47 16.62
CA ALA A 665 -6.47 36.14 16.68
C ALA A 665 -7.30 35.07 15.94
N LEU A 666 -8.57 35.35 15.60
CA LEU A 666 -9.45 34.45 14.87
C LEU A 666 -9.27 34.48 13.34
N LEU A 667 -8.43 35.37 12.81
CA LEU A 667 -8.18 35.50 11.36
C LEU A 667 -7.38 34.33 10.76
N ASP A 668 -6.75 33.52 11.61
CA ASP A 668 -5.91 32.37 11.23
C ASP A 668 -6.64 31.01 11.32
N LEU A 669 -7.92 30.98 11.72
CA LEU A 669 -8.71 29.75 11.87
C LEU A 669 -9.36 29.29 10.55
N SER A 670 -9.44 27.98 10.35
CA SER A 670 -10.15 27.34 9.24
C SER A 670 -11.66 27.67 9.23
N PRO A 671 -12.31 27.61 8.05
CA PRO A 671 -13.74 27.89 7.91
C PRO A 671 -14.62 27.00 8.80
N ASP A 672 -14.28 25.72 8.92
CA ASP A 672 -15.00 24.76 9.75
C ASP A 672 -14.87 25.09 11.24
N ALA A 673 -13.69 25.48 11.71
CA ALA A 673 -13.47 25.89 13.09
C ALA A 673 -14.26 27.16 13.46
N ARG A 674 -14.38 28.11 12.52
CA ARG A 674 -15.20 29.32 12.68
C ARG A 674 -16.71 29.02 12.68
N GLN A 675 -17.14 28.05 11.88
CA GLN A 675 -18.55 27.60 11.84
C GLN A 675 -18.94 26.86 13.13
N VAL A 676 -18.05 26.03 13.67
CA VAL A 676 -18.28 25.34 14.95
C VAL A 676 -18.40 26.36 16.09
N LEU A 677 -17.53 27.37 16.13
CA LEU A 677 -17.61 28.46 17.10
C LEU A 677 -18.95 29.21 17.03
N ARG A 678 -19.43 29.51 15.82
CA ARG A 678 -20.75 30.13 15.59
C ARG A 678 -21.88 29.26 16.10
N ASN A 679 -21.91 27.98 15.74
CA ASN A 679 -22.97 27.06 16.16
C ASN A 679 -23.06 26.98 17.69
N SER A 680 -21.91 27.00 18.38
CA SER A 680 -21.86 27.02 19.85
C SER A 680 -22.38 28.33 20.45
N LEU A 681 -22.14 29.48 19.82
CA LEU A 681 -22.68 30.77 20.26
C LEU A 681 -24.20 30.85 20.02
N GLU A 682 -24.68 30.35 18.87
CA GLU A 682 -26.10 30.28 18.53
C GLU A 682 -26.87 29.35 19.47
N GLU A 683 -26.32 28.18 19.78
CA GLU A 683 -26.89 27.23 20.74
C GLU A 683 -26.95 27.82 22.15
N ALA A 684 -25.89 28.53 22.59
CA ALA A 684 -25.88 29.23 23.86
C ALA A 684 -26.91 30.37 23.93
N ALA A 685 -27.08 31.13 22.84
CA ALA A 685 -28.07 32.20 22.76
C ALA A 685 -29.51 31.65 22.74
N ALA A 686 -29.74 30.51 22.08
CA ALA A 686 -31.02 29.79 22.09
C ALA A 686 -31.36 29.25 23.49
N GLY A 687 -30.35 28.88 24.29
CA GLY A 687 -30.47 28.50 25.70
C GLY A 687 -30.71 29.65 26.69
N GLY A 688 -30.87 30.90 26.20
CA GLY A 688 -31.18 32.06 27.05
C GLY A 688 -29.97 32.87 27.51
N ASN A 689 -28.77 32.63 26.97
CA ASN A 689 -27.58 33.40 27.33
C ASN A 689 -27.57 34.77 26.63
N HIS A 690 -27.84 35.84 27.39
CA HIS A 690 -27.92 37.21 26.88
C HIS A 690 -26.60 37.77 26.33
N ALA A 691 -25.44 37.28 26.80
CA ALA A 691 -24.14 37.73 26.30
C ALA A 691 -23.79 37.08 24.96
N ALA A 692 -24.07 35.79 24.79
CA ALA A 692 -23.97 35.12 23.48
C ALA A 692 -24.94 35.72 22.47
N ARG A 693 -26.15 36.07 22.92
CA ARG A 693 -27.14 36.80 22.10
C ARG A 693 -26.66 38.21 21.73
N ALA A 694 -25.99 38.93 22.63
CA ALA A 694 -25.40 40.25 22.33
C ALA A 694 -24.19 40.15 21.38
N ALA A 695 -23.36 39.11 21.52
CA ALA A 695 -22.22 38.85 20.62
C ALA A 695 -22.68 38.55 19.19
N LEU A 696 -23.75 37.77 19.01
CA LEU A 696 -24.36 37.49 17.71
C LEU A 696 -25.09 38.71 17.10
N LEU A 697 -25.53 39.66 17.92
CA LEU A 697 -26.26 40.86 17.49
C LEU A 697 -25.34 41.98 16.94
N ASP A 698 -24.03 41.94 17.22
CA ASP A 698 -23.03 42.95 16.78
C ASP A 698 -22.28 42.52 15.49
N ASP A 699 -22.77 41.49 14.79
CA ASP A 699 -21.93 40.59 13.98
C ASP A 699 -22.34 40.38 12.50
N GLU A 700 -23.52 40.84 12.06
CA GLU A 700 -23.96 40.66 10.67
C GLU A 700 -23.02 41.35 9.65
N GLU A 701 -22.49 42.54 9.97
CA GLU A 701 -21.52 43.24 9.11
C GLU A 701 -20.08 42.67 9.21
N ARG A 702 -19.71 42.10 10.36
CA ARG A 702 -18.34 41.63 10.63
C ARG A 702 -18.08 40.23 10.09
N PHE A 703 -19.04 39.30 10.20
CA PHE A 703 -18.91 38.01 9.53
C PHE A 703 -19.05 38.08 8.01
N ALA A 704 -19.86 39.01 7.49
CA ALA A 704 -19.86 39.33 6.06
C ALA A 704 -18.50 39.89 5.62
N THR A 705 -17.73 40.50 6.53
CA THR A 705 -16.35 40.92 6.27
C THR A 705 -15.39 39.73 6.30
N LEU A 706 -15.53 38.78 7.23
CA LEU A 706 -14.71 37.56 7.31
C LEU A 706 -14.97 36.57 6.15
N GLN A 707 -16.19 36.43 5.66
CA GLN A 707 -16.49 35.71 4.41
C GLN A 707 -15.87 36.40 3.18
N ARG A 708 -15.82 37.74 3.16
CA ARG A 708 -15.07 38.48 2.13
C ARG A 708 -13.56 38.25 2.23
N MET A 709 -13.01 38.03 3.44
CA MET A 709 -11.59 37.70 3.65
C MET A 709 -11.23 36.26 3.23
N GLU A 710 -12.19 35.34 3.24
CA GLU A 710 -12.02 33.94 2.85
C GLU A 710 -11.84 33.76 1.33
N GLN A 711 -12.39 34.69 0.54
CA GLN A 711 -12.19 34.78 -0.92
C GLN A 711 -11.06 35.75 -1.31
N GLU A 712 -10.33 36.30 -0.34
CA GLU A 712 -9.36 37.36 -0.57
C GLU A 712 -8.01 36.76 -1.01
N THR A 713 -7.66 37.01 -2.27
CA THR A 713 -6.37 36.55 -2.82
C THR A 713 -5.20 37.22 -2.07
N PRO A 714 -4.04 36.57 -1.93
CA PRO A 714 -2.85 37.18 -1.34
C PRO A 714 -2.51 38.58 -1.86
N LEU A 715 -2.70 38.81 -3.17
CA LEU A 715 -2.53 40.14 -3.75
C LEU A 715 -3.59 41.14 -3.22
N LEU A 716 -4.87 40.75 -3.16
CA LEU A 716 -5.94 41.59 -2.60
C LEU A 716 -5.67 41.92 -1.12
N ARG A 717 -5.19 40.95 -0.34
CA ARG A 717 -4.75 41.15 1.04
C ARG A 717 -3.61 42.18 1.11
N GLY A 718 -2.62 42.08 0.23
CA GLY A 718 -1.53 43.03 0.13
C GLY A 718 -2.00 44.46 -0.17
N VAL A 719 -3.03 44.61 -1.00
CA VAL A 719 -3.68 45.90 -1.28
C VAL A 719 -4.36 46.44 -0.02
N ARG A 720 -5.17 45.63 0.65
CA ARG A 720 -5.91 46.06 1.84
C ARG A 720 -5.00 46.41 3.01
N ALA A 721 -3.93 45.63 3.18
CA ALA A 721 -2.92 45.86 4.20
C ALA A 721 -2.00 47.05 3.87
N GLY A 722 -2.18 47.70 2.71
CA GLY A 722 -1.39 48.85 2.28
C GLY A 722 0.07 48.51 1.90
N TRP A 723 0.38 47.22 1.72
CA TRP A 723 1.73 46.78 1.32
C TRP A 723 2.01 47.10 -0.15
N ILE A 724 0.97 47.04 -0.97
CA ILE A 724 1.04 47.31 -2.40
C ILE A 724 -0.14 48.19 -2.82
N LYS A 725 0.04 48.93 -3.92
CA LYS A 725 -1.10 49.52 -4.63
C LYS A 725 -1.71 48.47 -5.56
N PRO A 726 -3.02 48.51 -5.85
CA PRO A 726 -3.63 47.66 -6.86
C PRO A 726 -2.86 47.78 -8.18
N PRO A 727 -2.29 46.68 -8.71
CA PRO A 727 -1.66 46.73 -10.02
C PRO A 727 -2.71 47.05 -11.09
N GLN A 728 -2.30 47.77 -12.13
CA GLN A 728 -3.18 48.12 -13.24
C GLN A 728 -3.40 46.91 -14.15
N PRO A 729 -4.61 46.72 -14.71
CA PRO A 729 -4.88 45.60 -15.60
C PRO A 729 -3.88 45.51 -16.75
N VAL A 730 -3.43 44.29 -17.07
CA VAL A 730 -2.51 44.08 -18.18
C VAL A 730 -3.23 44.29 -19.52
N PRO A 731 -2.74 45.20 -20.39
CA PRO A 731 -3.35 45.44 -21.69
C PRO A 731 -2.93 44.33 -22.67
N TRP A 732 -3.52 43.13 -22.57
CA TRP A 732 -3.09 41.97 -23.35
C TRP A 732 -3.09 42.16 -24.88
N GLN A 733 -3.89 43.10 -25.39
CA GLN A 733 -3.96 43.48 -26.81
C GLN A 733 -3.11 44.72 -27.16
N GLY A 734 -2.42 45.32 -26.20
CA GLY A 734 -1.54 46.48 -26.39
C GLY A 734 -0.18 46.10 -26.98
N SER A 735 0.71 47.07 -27.09
CA SER A 735 2.09 46.83 -27.54
C SER A 735 2.86 45.97 -26.55
N ASP A 736 3.91 45.27 -27.02
CA ASP A 736 4.71 44.40 -26.15
C ASP A 736 5.35 45.17 -24.99
N ASP A 737 5.72 46.43 -25.19
CA ASP A 737 6.23 47.31 -24.12
C ASP A 737 5.15 47.59 -23.07
N GLN A 738 3.90 47.82 -23.47
CA GLN A 738 2.78 48.04 -22.55
C GLN A 738 2.47 46.79 -21.73
N VAL A 739 2.45 45.62 -22.38
CA VAL A 739 2.26 44.34 -21.70
C VAL A 739 3.41 44.10 -20.72
N GLN A 740 4.66 44.24 -21.17
CA GLN A 740 5.84 43.98 -20.34
C GLN A 740 5.93 44.92 -19.14
N ALA A 741 5.63 46.20 -19.31
CA ALA A 741 5.58 47.16 -18.21
C ALA A 741 4.52 46.80 -17.16
N ALA A 742 3.34 46.35 -17.60
CA ALA A 742 2.30 45.87 -16.70
C ALA A 742 2.72 44.58 -15.99
N LEU A 743 3.31 43.60 -16.70
CA LEU A 743 3.84 42.38 -16.09
C LEU A 743 4.88 42.66 -15.01
N GLN A 744 5.79 43.62 -15.24
CA GLN A 744 6.78 44.04 -14.24
C GLN A 744 6.12 44.66 -13.00
N ALA A 745 5.06 45.44 -13.17
CA ALA A 745 4.30 46.02 -12.05
C ALA A 745 3.62 44.92 -11.21
N HIS A 746 2.98 43.93 -11.86
CA HIS A 746 2.40 42.77 -11.19
C HIS A 746 3.46 41.92 -10.48
N ALA A 747 4.61 41.68 -11.12
CA ALA A 747 5.72 40.94 -10.52
C ALA A 747 6.25 41.64 -9.25
N LYS A 748 6.40 42.96 -9.30
CA LYS A 748 6.85 43.76 -8.16
C LYS A 748 5.84 43.68 -7.01
N ALA A 749 4.55 43.78 -7.30
CA ALA A 749 3.49 43.65 -6.31
C ALA A 749 3.53 42.26 -5.65
N ALA A 750 3.58 41.19 -6.44
CA ALA A 750 3.69 39.82 -5.95
C ALA A 750 4.94 39.61 -5.08
N MET A 751 6.10 40.12 -5.49
CA MET A 751 7.34 40.03 -4.70
C MET A 751 7.24 40.73 -3.34
N VAL A 752 6.59 41.91 -3.26
CA VAL A 752 6.37 42.59 -1.99
C VAL A 752 5.53 41.72 -1.06
N VAL A 753 4.43 41.17 -1.57
CA VAL A 753 3.56 40.27 -0.79
C VAL A 753 4.29 38.97 -0.41
N THR A 754 5.09 38.39 -1.31
CA THR A 754 5.96 37.24 -1.02
C THR A 754 6.91 37.53 0.14
N ASN A 755 7.53 38.72 0.17
CA ASN A 755 8.45 39.08 1.23
C ASN A 755 7.74 39.27 2.59
N GLN A 756 6.48 39.70 2.58
CA GLN A 756 5.67 39.83 3.80
C GLN A 756 5.19 38.47 4.28
N LEU A 757 4.65 37.65 3.39
CA LEU A 757 4.06 36.34 3.72
C LEU A 757 5.05 35.17 3.74
N LYS A 758 6.32 35.43 3.39
CA LYS A 758 7.41 34.43 3.32
C LYS A 758 7.09 33.20 2.46
N ARG A 759 6.27 33.37 1.42
CA ARG A 759 5.94 32.32 0.44
C ARG A 759 5.80 32.88 -0.97
N PRO A 760 6.10 32.11 -2.04
CA PRO A 760 5.90 32.57 -3.41
C PRO A 760 4.44 32.93 -3.69
N ILE A 761 4.21 34.11 -4.28
CA ILE A 761 2.90 34.63 -4.65
C ILE A 761 2.85 34.79 -6.18
N PRO A 762 1.78 34.32 -6.84
CA PRO A 762 1.59 34.50 -8.27
C PRO A 762 1.37 35.98 -8.64
N ALA A 763 1.71 36.34 -9.88
CA ALA A 763 1.45 37.68 -10.42
C ALA A 763 -0.03 37.92 -10.76
N PHE A 764 -0.81 36.85 -10.92
CA PHE A 764 -2.20 36.86 -11.37
C PHE A 764 -3.05 35.97 -10.48
N GLU A 765 -4.10 36.55 -9.89
CA GLU A 765 -5.12 35.85 -9.10
C GLU A 765 -6.48 36.48 -9.36
N GLY A 766 -7.57 35.79 -9.04
CA GLY A 766 -8.92 36.36 -9.12
C GLY A 766 -9.26 36.90 -10.51
N GLU A 767 -9.58 38.19 -10.60
CA GLU A 767 -9.93 38.87 -11.87
C GLU A 767 -8.79 38.96 -12.86
N ASP A 768 -7.56 39.18 -12.37
CA ASP A 768 -6.39 39.29 -13.23
C ASP A 768 -6.06 37.94 -13.89
N LEU A 769 -6.24 36.84 -13.16
CA LEU A 769 -6.11 35.49 -13.71
C LEU A 769 -7.21 35.20 -14.75
N ARG A 770 -8.46 35.61 -14.48
CA ARG A 770 -9.56 35.51 -15.45
C ARG A 770 -9.25 36.29 -16.73
N SER A 771 -8.75 37.52 -16.60
CA SER A 771 -8.32 38.35 -17.73
C SER A 771 -7.23 37.67 -18.56
N LEU A 772 -6.21 37.09 -17.92
CA LEU A 772 -5.17 36.32 -18.59
C LEU A 772 -5.75 35.11 -19.34
N THR A 773 -6.62 34.31 -18.71
CA THR A 773 -7.24 33.15 -19.37
C THR A 773 -8.09 33.55 -20.57
N SER A 774 -8.90 34.62 -20.44
CA SER A 774 -9.70 35.13 -21.56
C SER A 774 -8.84 35.65 -22.70
N ALA A 775 -7.70 36.31 -22.40
CA ALA A 775 -6.77 36.76 -23.41
C ALA A 775 -6.10 35.58 -24.15
N LEU A 776 -5.72 34.53 -23.42
CA LEU A 776 -5.17 33.30 -24.00
C LEU A 776 -6.19 32.55 -24.87
N ASP A 777 -7.46 32.52 -24.46
CA ASP A 777 -8.54 31.88 -25.22
C ASP A 777 -8.90 32.64 -26.50
N ALA A 778 -8.91 33.99 -26.44
CA ALA A 778 -9.22 34.84 -27.57
C ALA A 778 -8.06 34.99 -28.57
N ALA A 779 -6.82 34.76 -28.13
CA ALA A 779 -5.63 34.90 -28.96
C ALA A 779 -5.51 33.79 -30.01
N ASP A 780 -5.00 34.15 -31.18
CA ASP A 780 -4.50 33.20 -32.14
C ASP A 780 -3.20 32.55 -31.63
N THR A 781 -2.69 31.58 -32.39
CA THR A 781 -1.50 30.82 -32.03
C THR A 781 -0.30 31.73 -31.71
N SER A 782 -0.05 32.73 -32.55
CA SER A 782 1.04 33.69 -32.37
C SER A 782 0.85 34.54 -31.13
N GLY A 783 -0.38 35.01 -30.88
CA GLY A 783 -0.75 35.76 -29.70
C GLY A 783 -0.59 34.96 -28.40
N LYS A 784 -0.97 33.68 -28.39
CA LYS A 784 -0.75 32.78 -27.24
C LYS A 784 0.73 32.61 -26.93
N VAL A 785 1.56 32.37 -27.95
CA VAL A 785 3.02 32.24 -27.79
C VAL A 785 3.62 33.53 -27.24
N ARG A 786 3.19 34.68 -27.75
CA ARG A 786 3.63 35.99 -27.27
C ARG A 786 3.27 36.21 -25.79
N ILE A 787 2.03 35.93 -25.39
CA ILE A 787 1.58 36.08 -23.99
C ILE A 787 2.38 35.13 -23.07
N LEU A 788 2.50 33.86 -23.43
CA LEU A 788 3.24 32.87 -22.64
C LEU A 788 4.74 33.20 -22.56
N GLY A 789 5.34 33.68 -23.64
CA GLY A 789 6.72 34.16 -23.66
C GLY A 789 6.94 35.36 -22.74
N ALA A 790 6.00 36.32 -22.73
CA ALA A 790 6.04 37.45 -21.83
C ALA A 790 5.95 37.01 -20.35
N LEU A 791 5.04 36.09 -20.02
CA LEU A 791 4.94 35.49 -18.67
C LEU A 791 6.21 34.73 -18.27
N ALA A 792 6.92 34.12 -19.22
CA ALA A 792 8.16 33.40 -18.94
C ALA A 792 9.32 34.32 -18.50
N THR A 793 9.20 35.64 -18.70
CA THR A 793 10.16 36.64 -18.22
C THR A 793 9.98 37.02 -16.75
N LEU A 794 8.89 36.59 -16.10
CA LEU A 794 8.64 36.87 -14.69
C LEU A 794 9.75 36.31 -13.78
N PRO A 795 9.99 36.91 -12.60
CA PRO A 795 10.96 36.40 -11.62
C PRO A 795 10.64 34.94 -11.24
N PRO A 796 11.64 34.05 -11.00
CA PRO A 796 11.44 32.61 -10.89
C PRO A 796 10.29 32.17 -9.97
N GLY A 797 10.26 32.61 -8.71
CA GLY A 797 9.21 32.21 -7.76
C GLY A 797 7.81 32.75 -8.09
N VAL A 798 7.74 33.95 -8.70
CA VAL A 798 6.47 34.53 -9.17
C VAL A 798 5.99 33.82 -10.43
N ARG A 799 6.91 33.53 -11.35
CA ARG A 799 6.66 32.81 -12.60
C ARG A 799 6.13 31.40 -12.36
N GLU A 800 6.78 30.64 -11.48
CA GLU A 800 6.39 29.27 -11.13
C GLU A 800 5.00 29.24 -10.49
N SER A 801 4.74 30.11 -9.52
CA SER A 801 3.41 30.22 -8.90
C SER A 801 2.34 30.72 -9.88
N THR A 802 2.68 31.62 -10.81
CA THR A 802 1.77 32.10 -11.87
C THR A 802 1.39 31.00 -12.83
N PHE A 803 2.35 30.23 -13.33
CA PHE A 803 2.06 29.07 -14.18
C PHE A 803 1.34 27.97 -13.39
N GLY A 804 1.60 27.83 -12.08
CA GLY A 804 0.80 26.99 -11.19
C GLY A 804 -0.68 27.41 -11.16
N LYS A 805 -0.97 28.71 -11.03
CA LYS A 805 -2.34 29.22 -11.12
C LYS A 805 -2.98 29.01 -12.48
N LEU A 806 -2.23 29.20 -13.57
CA LEU A 806 -2.73 28.90 -14.91
C LEU A 806 -3.02 27.41 -15.08
N HIS A 807 -2.19 26.55 -14.50
CA HIS A 807 -2.36 25.10 -14.51
C HIS A 807 -3.61 24.65 -13.74
N GLU A 808 -3.92 25.29 -12.61
CA GLU A 808 -5.14 25.03 -11.81
C GLU A 808 -6.45 25.32 -12.57
N THR A 809 -6.41 26.05 -13.70
CA THR A 809 -7.60 26.37 -14.52
C THR A 809 -8.14 25.19 -15.34
N GLY A 810 -7.48 24.04 -15.29
CA GLY A 810 -7.92 22.78 -15.90
C GLY A 810 -7.04 22.32 -17.08
N PRO A 811 -7.44 21.26 -17.82
CA PRO A 811 -6.58 20.60 -18.81
C PRO A 811 -6.07 21.52 -19.94
N LYS A 812 -6.86 22.51 -20.35
CA LYS A 812 -6.44 23.50 -21.35
C LYS A 812 -5.35 24.42 -20.80
N GLY A 813 -5.50 24.83 -19.54
CA GLY A 813 -4.56 25.67 -18.82
C GLY A 813 -3.27 24.95 -18.45
N SER A 814 -3.34 23.66 -18.08
CA SER A 814 -2.16 22.86 -17.70
C SER A 814 -1.16 22.71 -18.84
N VAL A 815 -1.62 22.42 -20.06
CA VAL A 815 -0.74 22.32 -21.25
C VAL A 815 -0.17 23.69 -21.65
N LEU A 816 -0.93 24.79 -21.51
CA LEU A 816 -0.42 26.15 -21.75
C LEU A 816 0.59 26.58 -20.69
N ALA A 817 0.35 26.27 -19.43
CA ALA A 817 1.28 26.52 -18.34
C ALA A 817 2.58 25.75 -18.56
N PHE A 818 2.50 24.49 -19.01
CA PHE A 818 3.65 23.70 -19.39
C PHE A 818 4.43 24.33 -20.56
N ALA A 819 3.74 24.71 -21.65
CA ALA A 819 4.36 25.38 -22.79
C ALA A 819 5.00 26.72 -22.38
N GLY A 820 4.32 27.52 -21.54
CA GLY A 820 4.85 28.77 -21.00
C GLY A 820 6.08 28.58 -20.11
N GLY A 821 6.10 27.51 -19.29
CA GLY A 821 7.29 27.11 -18.55
C GLY A 821 8.48 26.80 -19.47
N LEU A 822 8.23 26.22 -20.65
CA LEU A 822 9.26 25.94 -21.66
C LEU A 822 9.65 27.16 -22.49
N ALA A 823 8.87 28.23 -22.52
CA ALA A 823 9.08 29.34 -23.45
C ALA A 823 10.44 30.04 -23.27
N LYS A 824 11.05 29.97 -22.08
CA LYS A 824 12.39 30.51 -21.84
C LYS A 824 13.50 29.58 -22.35
N ASP A 825 13.38 28.28 -22.12
CA ASP A 825 14.47 27.32 -22.33
C ASP A 825 14.37 26.58 -23.68
N ALA A 826 13.16 26.51 -24.26
CA ALA A 826 12.85 25.86 -25.52
C ALA A 826 11.69 26.58 -26.25
N PRO A 827 11.88 27.84 -26.68
CA PRO A 827 10.81 28.67 -27.26
C PRO A 827 10.15 28.04 -28.49
N ASP A 828 10.91 27.36 -29.36
CA ASP A 828 10.35 26.71 -30.55
C ASP A 828 9.44 25.53 -30.21
N ILE A 829 9.79 24.78 -29.16
CA ILE A 829 8.99 23.64 -28.68
C ILE A 829 7.75 24.14 -27.95
N ALA A 830 7.89 25.16 -27.11
CA ALA A 830 6.76 25.84 -26.47
C ALA A 830 5.76 26.34 -27.52
N ALA A 831 6.26 27.03 -28.55
CA ALA A 831 5.43 27.49 -29.66
C ALA A 831 4.74 26.33 -30.37
N SER A 832 5.48 25.27 -30.68
CA SER A 832 4.93 24.07 -31.32
C SER A 832 3.81 23.41 -30.52
N ILE A 833 3.95 23.26 -29.20
CA ILE A 833 2.90 22.69 -28.35
C ILE A 833 1.62 23.52 -28.47
N VAL A 834 1.74 24.86 -28.45
CA VAL A 834 0.60 25.76 -28.63
C VAL A 834 -0.02 25.59 -30.02
N ARG A 835 0.80 25.60 -31.08
CA ARG A 835 0.33 25.42 -32.47
C ARG A 835 -0.38 24.09 -32.66
N GLY A 836 0.21 22.99 -32.21
CA GLY A 836 -0.31 21.66 -32.41
C GLY A 836 -1.60 21.41 -31.64
N ARG A 837 -1.76 22.01 -30.45
CA ARG A 837 -3.02 21.99 -29.72
C ARG A 837 -4.14 22.69 -30.49
N ASP A 838 -3.86 23.88 -31.02
CA ASP A 838 -4.84 24.62 -31.83
C ASP A 838 -5.12 23.87 -33.15
N ALA A 839 -4.10 23.26 -33.77
CA ALA A 839 -4.23 22.42 -34.96
C ALA A 839 -5.12 21.19 -34.72
N LEU A 840 -5.02 20.53 -33.55
CA LEU A 840 -5.89 19.41 -33.19
C LEU A 840 -7.37 19.80 -33.04
N THR A 841 -7.63 21.06 -32.69
CA THR A 841 -9.00 21.57 -32.62
C THR A 841 -9.59 21.75 -34.02
N ALA A 842 -8.76 22.19 -34.98
CA ALA A 842 -9.17 22.36 -36.37
C ALA A 842 -9.24 21.02 -37.14
N GLU A 843 -8.31 20.11 -36.88
CA GLU A 843 -8.15 18.85 -37.60
C GLU A 843 -7.67 17.74 -36.64
N PRO A 844 -8.61 16.93 -36.11
CA PRO A 844 -8.29 15.84 -35.17
C PRO A 844 -7.38 14.76 -35.76
N ARG A 845 -7.28 14.64 -37.10
CA ARG A 845 -6.51 13.59 -37.78
C ARG A 845 -5.00 13.77 -37.72
N PHE A 846 -4.51 14.90 -37.20
CA PHE A 846 -3.08 15.13 -36.97
C PHE A 846 -2.48 14.23 -35.87
N VAL A 847 -3.31 13.51 -35.12
CA VAL A 847 -2.90 12.41 -34.24
C VAL A 847 -3.68 11.16 -34.65
N PRO A 848 -3.11 9.95 -34.45
CA PRO A 848 -3.87 8.72 -34.63
C PRO A 848 -5.17 8.71 -33.83
N HIS A 849 -6.28 8.46 -34.52
CA HIS A 849 -7.63 8.71 -33.99
C HIS A 849 -8.64 7.60 -34.32
N LYS A 850 -8.25 6.53 -35.02
CA LYS A 850 -9.11 5.39 -35.37
C LYS A 850 -8.56 4.08 -34.79
N ASP A 851 -9.43 3.30 -34.16
CA ASP A 851 -9.26 1.87 -33.83
C ASP A 851 -7.85 1.49 -33.35
N SER A 852 -7.20 0.52 -34.03
CA SER A 852 -5.89 -0.03 -33.66
C SER A 852 -4.75 1.00 -33.68
N GLU A 853 -4.83 2.06 -34.49
CA GLU A 853 -3.80 3.09 -34.57
C GLU A 853 -3.83 4.04 -33.36
N ALA A 854 -5.02 4.35 -32.83
CA ALA A 854 -5.15 5.12 -31.60
C ALA A 854 -4.64 4.33 -30.39
N GLN A 855 -4.92 3.02 -30.35
CA GLN A 855 -4.37 2.13 -29.34
C GLN A 855 -2.84 2.01 -29.47
N ALA A 856 -2.33 1.76 -30.68
CA ALA A 856 -0.90 1.68 -30.94
C ALA A 856 -0.17 2.98 -30.57
N PHE A 857 -0.75 4.15 -30.84
CA PHE A 857 -0.19 5.43 -30.40
C PHE A 857 -0.11 5.54 -28.87
N THR A 858 -1.17 5.09 -28.18
CA THR A 858 -1.23 5.11 -26.72
C THR A 858 -0.19 4.18 -26.12
N GLU A 859 -0.11 2.93 -26.59
CA GLU A 859 0.89 1.94 -26.15
C GLU A 859 2.32 2.41 -26.46
N ALA A 860 2.51 3.01 -27.64
CA ALA A 860 3.80 3.55 -28.05
C ALA A 860 4.26 4.71 -27.16
N LEU A 861 3.32 5.59 -26.77
CA LEU A 861 3.56 6.70 -25.85
C LEU A 861 3.82 6.19 -24.44
N ASP A 862 3.06 5.20 -23.97
CA ASP A 862 3.24 4.57 -22.65
C ASP A 862 4.59 3.87 -22.55
N ALA A 863 5.07 3.24 -23.62
CA ALA A 863 6.40 2.64 -23.66
C ALA A 863 7.53 3.70 -23.64
N ALA A 864 7.33 4.83 -24.32
CA ALA A 864 8.34 5.89 -24.41
C ALA A 864 8.39 6.79 -23.16
N LEU A 865 7.23 7.03 -22.56
CA LEU A 865 7.03 7.83 -21.35
C LEU A 865 6.07 7.08 -20.41
N PRO A 866 6.57 6.05 -19.71
CA PRO A 866 5.74 5.26 -18.82
C PRO A 866 5.34 6.10 -17.61
N ALA A 867 4.15 5.82 -17.05
CA ALA A 867 3.70 6.46 -15.81
C ALA A 867 4.77 6.34 -14.73
N SER A 868 5.45 5.18 -14.66
CA SER A 868 6.57 4.89 -13.75
C SER A 868 7.72 5.91 -13.74
N ALA A 869 7.83 6.78 -14.75
CA ALA A 869 8.82 7.85 -14.79
C ALA A 869 8.56 9.00 -13.80
N PHE A 870 7.33 9.16 -13.31
CA PHE A 870 6.90 10.23 -12.38
C PHE A 870 6.77 9.68 -10.95
N SER A 871 6.42 10.43 -9.92
CA SER A 871 6.05 9.82 -8.62
C SER A 871 4.55 9.52 -8.52
N ILE A 872 4.08 8.69 -7.59
CA ILE A 872 2.64 8.37 -7.48
C ILE A 872 1.76 9.62 -7.43
N GLY A 873 2.10 10.61 -6.61
CA GLY A 873 1.34 11.86 -6.52
C GLY A 873 1.46 12.77 -7.76
N HIS A 874 2.09 12.31 -8.84
CA HIS A 874 2.21 13.03 -10.12
C HIS A 874 1.65 12.21 -11.30
N ARG A 875 0.97 11.08 -11.05
CA ARG A 875 0.42 10.16 -12.06
C ARG A 875 -1.11 9.92 -11.96
N VAL A 876 -1.78 10.35 -10.89
CA VAL A 876 -3.15 9.92 -10.53
C VAL A 876 -4.23 10.89 -11.01
N ASP A 877 -3.92 12.18 -11.15
CA ASP A 877 -4.86 13.22 -11.64
C ASP A 877 -4.59 13.60 -13.13
N GLU A 878 -5.64 13.88 -13.90
CA GLU A 878 -5.56 14.46 -15.25
C GLU A 878 -4.88 15.84 -15.29
N ARG A 879 -4.83 16.52 -14.14
CA ARG A 879 -4.08 17.77 -13.95
C ARG A 879 -2.62 17.52 -13.62
N GLU A 880 -2.23 16.36 -13.13
CA GLU A 880 -0.85 16.12 -12.68
C GLU A 880 0.19 16.10 -13.82
N ALA A 881 1.47 16.12 -13.43
CA ALA A 881 2.59 16.28 -14.35
C ALA A 881 2.62 15.22 -15.47
N TYR A 882 2.24 13.97 -15.18
CA TYR A 882 2.19 12.90 -16.17
C TYR A 882 1.16 13.19 -17.28
N ALA A 883 -0.09 13.48 -16.91
CA ALA A 883 -1.17 13.76 -17.86
C ALA A 883 -0.89 15.02 -18.68
N THR A 884 -0.38 16.08 -18.03
CA THR A 884 0.03 17.32 -18.71
C THR A 884 1.15 17.06 -19.73
N MET A 885 2.15 16.25 -19.38
CA MET A 885 3.25 15.89 -20.28
C MET A 885 2.75 15.10 -21.49
N ARG A 886 1.85 14.13 -21.30
CA ARG A 886 1.23 13.39 -22.42
C ARG A 886 0.44 14.31 -23.34
N GLY A 887 -0.31 15.26 -22.78
CA GLY A 887 -1.02 16.28 -23.54
C GLY A 887 -0.09 17.14 -24.40
N ALA A 888 1.05 17.56 -23.83
CA ALA A 888 2.06 18.32 -24.55
C ALA A 888 2.76 17.49 -25.65
N VAL A 889 3.08 16.22 -25.39
CA VAL A 889 3.64 15.30 -26.42
C VAL A 889 2.65 15.12 -27.57
N ARG A 890 1.37 14.91 -27.26
CA ARG A 890 0.31 14.78 -28.27
C ARG A 890 0.17 16.06 -29.11
N ALA A 891 0.24 17.22 -28.48
CA ALA A 891 0.21 18.50 -29.19
C ALA A 891 1.44 18.69 -30.08
N ARG A 892 2.66 18.39 -29.58
CA ARG A 892 3.89 18.45 -30.41
C ARG A 892 3.81 17.50 -31.61
N TYR A 893 3.31 16.28 -31.41
CA TYR A 893 3.09 15.33 -32.50
C TYR A 893 2.15 15.92 -33.56
N ALA A 894 1.06 16.55 -33.14
CA ALA A 894 0.10 17.15 -34.06
C ALA A 894 0.68 18.32 -34.87
N ASP A 895 1.50 19.19 -34.26
CA ASP A 895 2.18 20.27 -35.00
C ASP A 895 3.13 19.69 -36.05
N LEU A 896 3.86 18.63 -35.71
CA LEU A 896 4.74 17.93 -36.67
C LEU A 896 3.96 17.26 -37.79
N SER A 897 2.78 16.68 -37.51
CA SER A 897 1.87 16.15 -38.53
C SER A 897 1.34 17.26 -39.44
N ALA A 898 0.90 18.38 -38.87
CA ALA A 898 0.39 19.53 -39.60
C ALA A 898 1.46 20.15 -40.51
N ALA A 899 2.68 20.32 -40.00
CA ALA A 899 3.82 20.82 -40.79
C ALA A 899 4.18 19.88 -41.95
N ALA A 900 3.95 18.57 -41.80
CA ALA A 900 4.15 17.58 -42.85
C ALA A 900 2.95 17.43 -43.81
N GLY A 901 1.83 18.11 -43.55
CA GLY A 901 0.57 17.90 -44.29
C GLY A 901 -0.03 16.50 -44.10
N ASP A 902 0.32 15.81 -43.03
CA ASP A 902 -0.06 14.42 -42.79
C ASP A 902 -1.35 14.31 -41.97
N THR A 903 -2.46 14.08 -42.67
CA THR A 903 -3.78 13.79 -42.08
C THR A 903 -4.15 12.31 -42.17
N SER A 904 -3.18 11.42 -42.37
CA SER A 904 -3.45 9.97 -42.53
C SER A 904 -4.03 9.34 -41.28
N GLY A 905 -3.74 9.89 -40.09
CA GLY A 905 -4.12 9.31 -38.81
C GLY A 905 -3.38 8.02 -38.46
N VAL A 906 -2.27 7.72 -39.15
CA VAL A 906 -1.43 6.55 -38.90
C VAL A 906 -0.29 6.92 -37.96
N LEU A 907 0.07 6.03 -37.03
CA LEU A 907 1.20 6.21 -36.14
C LEU A 907 2.52 6.27 -36.93
N LYS A 908 3.26 7.37 -36.77
CA LYS A 908 4.64 7.52 -37.22
C LYS A 908 5.56 7.46 -36.00
N ARG A 909 6.22 6.32 -35.80
CA ARG A 909 7.05 6.07 -34.61
C ARG A 909 8.13 7.12 -34.40
N GLU A 910 8.85 7.49 -35.45
CA GLU A 910 9.88 8.54 -35.42
C GLU A 910 9.32 9.90 -34.97
N ARG A 911 8.11 10.26 -35.41
CA ARG A 911 7.45 11.51 -35.02
C ARG A 911 7.07 11.48 -33.54
N LEU A 912 6.60 10.34 -33.04
CA LEU A 912 6.28 10.16 -31.62
C LEU A 912 7.54 10.23 -30.76
N ASP A 913 8.59 9.49 -31.11
CA ASP A 913 9.82 9.45 -30.33
C ASP A 913 10.49 10.85 -30.30
N ARG A 914 10.48 11.56 -31.44
CA ARG A 914 10.90 12.97 -31.51
C ARG A 914 10.05 13.87 -30.61
N SER A 915 8.73 13.70 -30.62
CA SER A 915 7.81 14.49 -29.79
C SER A 915 8.05 14.25 -28.31
N VAL A 916 8.24 13.00 -27.90
CA VAL A 916 8.60 12.64 -26.52
C VAL A 916 9.92 13.29 -26.14
N GLN A 917 10.97 13.14 -26.95
CA GLN A 917 12.29 13.69 -26.68
C GLN A 917 12.27 15.22 -26.55
N GLU A 918 11.66 15.92 -27.50
CA GLU A 918 11.61 17.38 -27.52
C GLU A 918 10.71 17.94 -26.41
N VAL A 919 9.62 17.27 -26.03
CA VAL A 919 8.73 17.76 -24.96
C VAL A 919 9.27 17.45 -23.58
N THR A 920 9.82 16.25 -23.35
CA THR A 920 10.35 15.86 -22.04
C THR A 920 11.75 16.42 -21.77
N GLY A 921 12.50 16.75 -22.82
CA GLY A 921 13.93 17.02 -22.71
C GLY A 921 14.81 15.80 -22.87
N GLY A 922 14.24 14.64 -23.16
CA GLY A 922 14.92 13.36 -23.20
C GLY A 922 14.56 12.51 -21.98
N THR A 923 14.59 11.19 -22.18
CA THR A 923 14.45 10.20 -21.13
C THR A 923 15.73 9.38 -21.03
N VAL A 924 16.05 8.93 -19.83
CA VAL A 924 17.20 8.08 -19.54
C VAL A 924 16.72 6.86 -18.74
N ARG A 925 17.52 5.79 -18.75
CA ARG A 925 17.21 4.56 -18.02
C ARG A 925 18.13 4.41 -16.82
N GLN A 926 17.56 3.94 -15.71
CA GLN A 926 18.29 3.62 -14.49
C GLN A 926 17.66 2.40 -13.84
N ASN A 927 18.44 1.34 -13.66
CA ASN A 927 18.01 0.07 -13.06
C ASN A 927 16.69 -0.49 -13.63
N GLY A 928 16.51 -0.37 -14.95
CA GLY A 928 15.35 -0.88 -15.68
C GLY A 928 14.15 0.07 -15.71
N ALA A 929 14.17 1.21 -15.01
CA ALA A 929 13.14 2.24 -15.11
C ALA A 929 13.55 3.35 -16.08
N THR A 930 12.55 3.89 -16.79
CA THR A 930 12.68 5.11 -17.59
C THR A 930 12.37 6.30 -16.68
N ILE A 931 13.23 7.33 -16.70
CA ILE A 931 13.03 8.58 -15.97
C ILE A 931 13.23 9.77 -16.91
N LEU A 932 12.72 10.94 -16.52
CA LEU A 932 13.03 12.18 -17.24
C LEU A 932 14.50 12.52 -17.04
N ALA A 933 15.18 12.98 -18.09
CA ALA A 933 16.58 13.35 -18.01
C ALA A 933 16.77 14.58 -17.08
N PRO A 934 17.82 14.62 -16.23
CA PRO A 934 18.04 15.74 -15.30
C PRO A 934 18.18 17.10 -15.95
N LYS A 935 18.68 17.13 -17.19
CA LYS A 935 18.72 18.33 -18.05
C LYS A 935 18.17 17.98 -19.41
N ARG A 936 17.55 18.97 -20.07
CA ARG A 936 17.17 18.86 -21.48
C ARG A 936 18.39 18.53 -22.34
N GLY A 937 18.22 17.57 -23.24
CA GLY A 937 19.24 17.11 -24.17
C GLY A 937 20.31 16.21 -23.55
N MET A 938 20.21 15.86 -22.26
CA MET A 938 21.15 14.93 -21.64
C MET A 938 20.95 13.52 -22.18
N ASP A 939 22.03 12.91 -22.65
CA ASP A 939 22.04 11.52 -23.11
C ASP A 939 22.32 10.53 -21.97
N GLN A 940 22.16 9.23 -22.27
CA GLN A 940 22.38 8.16 -21.29
C GLN A 940 23.81 8.16 -20.74
N SER A 941 24.81 8.39 -21.59
CA SER A 941 26.23 8.38 -21.18
C SER A 941 26.54 9.49 -20.15
N THR A 942 26.01 10.69 -20.38
CA THR A 942 26.20 11.83 -19.48
C THR A 942 25.49 11.58 -18.15
N PHE A 943 24.28 11.02 -18.19
CA PHE A 943 23.53 10.64 -17.01
C PHE A 943 24.24 9.57 -16.17
N ASP A 944 24.73 8.50 -16.82
CA ASP A 944 25.50 7.44 -16.16
C ASP A 944 26.78 8.01 -15.52
N GLY A 945 27.45 8.94 -16.21
CA GLY A 945 28.61 9.66 -15.68
C GLY A 945 28.27 10.47 -14.43
N ILE A 946 27.11 11.13 -14.38
CA ILE A 946 26.64 11.86 -13.18
C ILE A 946 26.42 10.88 -12.02
N LEU A 947 25.73 9.76 -12.25
CA LEU A 947 25.49 8.77 -11.22
C LEU A 947 26.79 8.16 -10.69
N LEU A 948 27.76 7.89 -11.58
CA LEU A 948 29.10 7.40 -11.21
C LEU A 948 29.87 8.40 -10.35
N GLY A 949 29.61 9.70 -10.52
CA GLY A 949 30.24 10.77 -9.74
C GLY A 949 29.63 10.97 -8.35
N LEU A 950 28.46 10.38 -8.05
CA LEU A 950 27.83 10.49 -6.75
C LEU A 950 28.62 9.71 -5.69
N THR A 951 28.78 10.34 -4.53
CA THR A 951 29.46 9.79 -3.35
C THR A 951 28.50 9.64 -2.18
N ASP A 952 28.88 8.87 -1.16
CA ASP A 952 28.06 8.74 0.06
C ASP A 952 27.85 10.09 0.78
N ALA A 953 28.72 11.08 0.54
CA ALA A 953 28.54 12.43 1.07
C ALA A 953 27.33 13.15 0.43
N ASP A 954 27.01 12.86 -0.84
CA ASP A 954 25.82 13.41 -1.51
C ASP A 954 24.51 12.83 -0.94
N LEU A 955 24.62 11.73 -0.18
CA LEU A 955 23.51 11.04 0.49
C LEU A 955 23.67 11.06 2.03
N ALA A 956 24.43 12.01 2.56
CA ALA A 956 24.60 12.17 4.01
C ALA A 956 23.23 12.46 4.67
N GLY A 957 22.93 11.74 5.75
CA GLY A 957 21.62 11.85 6.45
C GLY A 957 20.47 11.17 5.72
N VAL A 958 20.73 10.50 4.59
CA VAL A 958 19.70 9.77 3.84
C VAL A 958 19.65 8.32 4.32
N SER A 959 18.46 7.88 4.69
CA SER A 959 18.23 6.51 5.15
C SER A 959 16.98 5.89 4.55
N THR A 960 16.82 4.59 4.74
CA THR A 960 15.52 3.93 4.63
C THR A 960 14.58 4.46 5.73
N THR A 961 13.28 4.22 5.60
CA THR A 961 12.30 4.50 6.68
C THR A 961 12.66 3.80 7.99
N SER A 962 13.36 2.66 7.90
CA SER A 962 13.92 1.91 9.04
C SER A 962 15.26 2.44 9.58
N GLY A 963 15.76 3.58 9.08
CA GLY A 963 16.97 4.24 9.58
C GLY A 963 18.30 3.68 9.05
N LYS A 964 18.30 2.78 8.05
CA LYS A 964 19.54 2.29 7.44
C LYS A 964 20.08 3.30 6.43
N PRO A 965 21.36 3.69 6.47
CA PRO A 965 21.92 4.62 5.50
C PRO A 965 21.79 4.10 4.06
N VAL A 966 21.45 4.99 3.12
CA VAL A 966 21.42 4.71 1.68
C VAL A 966 22.73 5.17 1.06
N SER A 967 23.55 4.25 0.55
CA SER A 967 24.84 4.58 -0.07
C SER A 967 24.70 4.92 -1.56
N ALA A 968 25.68 5.64 -2.11
CA ALA A 968 25.74 5.96 -3.53
C ALA A 968 25.88 4.70 -4.39
N GLN A 969 26.55 3.66 -3.86
CA GLN A 969 26.63 2.35 -4.50
C GLN A 969 25.25 1.69 -4.56
N PHE A 970 24.48 1.68 -3.47
CA PHE A 970 23.13 1.13 -3.47
C PHE A 970 22.22 1.88 -4.44
N LEU A 971 22.34 3.21 -4.50
CA LEU A 971 21.60 4.03 -5.45
C LEU A 971 21.88 3.62 -6.90
N ARG A 972 23.15 3.42 -7.23
CA ARG A 972 23.58 2.98 -8.56
C ARG A 972 23.11 1.57 -8.90
N ASP A 973 23.22 0.63 -7.99
CA ASP A 973 23.04 -0.79 -8.30
C ASP A 973 21.61 -1.30 -8.10
N SER A 974 20.82 -0.65 -7.24
CA SER A 974 19.58 -1.25 -6.72
C SER A 974 18.40 -0.30 -6.59
N ALA A 975 18.63 0.97 -6.22
CA ALA A 975 17.54 1.93 -6.12
C ALA A 975 17.00 2.32 -7.50
N THR A 976 15.78 2.81 -7.55
CA THR A 976 15.22 3.44 -8.76
C THR A 976 14.91 4.91 -8.53
N LEU A 977 15.07 5.74 -9.54
CA LEU A 977 14.67 7.15 -9.44
C LEU A 977 13.26 7.36 -9.99
N GLU A 978 12.53 8.30 -9.39
CA GLU A 978 11.23 8.75 -9.89
C GLU A 978 11.22 10.28 -9.98
N SER A 979 10.75 10.82 -11.11
CA SER A 979 10.77 12.26 -11.35
C SER A 979 9.76 12.96 -10.44
N PHE A 980 10.25 13.90 -9.62
CA PHE A 980 9.43 14.73 -8.74
C PHE A 980 9.30 16.15 -9.27
N ALA A 981 10.41 16.72 -9.75
CA ALA A 981 10.45 18.01 -10.45
C ALA A 981 11.63 18.00 -11.44
N PRO A 982 11.79 18.99 -12.32
CA PRO A 982 12.93 19.06 -13.24
C PRO A 982 14.26 18.88 -12.49
N GLY A 983 15.01 17.82 -12.84
CA GLY A 983 16.29 17.47 -12.22
C GLY A 983 16.23 17.01 -10.75
N ARG A 984 15.03 16.82 -10.21
CA ARG A 984 14.79 16.41 -8.81
C ARG A 984 14.03 15.10 -8.76
N TYR A 985 14.56 14.13 -8.01
CA TYR A 985 14.09 12.76 -8.00
C TYR A 985 13.82 12.26 -6.59
N LEU A 986 12.76 11.50 -6.44
CA LEU A 986 12.62 10.62 -5.28
C LEU A 986 13.46 9.36 -5.49
N VAL A 987 14.14 8.91 -4.44
CA VAL A 987 14.93 7.67 -4.46
C VAL A 987 14.06 6.52 -3.96
N ARG A 988 13.59 5.68 -4.88
CA ARG A 988 12.76 4.51 -4.58
C ARG A 988 13.64 3.30 -4.26
N LEU A 989 13.37 2.67 -3.13
CA LEU A 989 14.18 1.62 -2.53
C LEU A 989 13.72 0.21 -2.89
N ASN A 990 12.46 0.06 -3.32
CA ASN A 990 11.85 -1.19 -3.70
C ASN A 990 11.51 -1.22 -5.21
N ARG A 991 11.22 -2.41 -5.73
CA ARG A 991 10.88 -2.58 -7.16
C ARG A 991 9.39 -2.39 -7.47
N ASN A 992 8.51 -2.38 -6.47
CA ASN A 992 7.08 -2.15 -6.67
C ASN A 992 6.79 -0.66 -6.93
N ALA A 993 6.30 -0.33 -8.13
CA ALA A 993 6.01 1.05 -8.53
C ALA A 993 4.63 1.55 -8.08
N ASP A 994 3.75 0.63 -7.71
CA ASP A 994 2.38 0.92 -7.23
C ASP A 994 2.33 1.12 -5.71
N ALA A 995 3.36 0.64 -5.00
CA ALA A 995 3.59 0.88 -3.57
C ALA A 995 5.06 1.22 -3.31
N PRO A 996 5.55 2.39 -3.75
CA PRO A 996 6.94 2.79 -3.65
C PRO A 996 7.34 3.08 -2.20
N GLN A 997 8.51 2.60 -1.82
CA GLN A 997 9.18 2.98 -0.58
C GLN A 997 10.30 3.95 -0.91
N TYR A 998 10.25 5.17 -0.38
CA TYR A 998 11.24 6.19 -0.67
C TYR A 998 12.30 6.28 0.43
N ALA A 999 13.52 6.64 0.04
CA ALA A 999 14.53 7.09 0.98
C ALA A 999 14.04 8.36 1.68
N VAL A 1000 14.38 8.50 2.96
CA VAL A 1000 14.03 9.64 3.80
C VAL A 1000 15.29 10.39 4.22
N GLY A 1001 15.18 11.70 4.37
CA GLY A 1001 16.22 12.53 4.98
C GLY A 1001 15.95 12.79 6.46
N ASP A 1002 16.74 13.70 7.04
CA ASP A 1002 16.56 14.14 8.42
C ASP A 1002 15.13 14.64 8.68
N GLY A 1003 14.48 14.08 9.71
CA GLY A 1003 13.08 14.40 10.05
C GLY A 1003 12.04 13.55 9.32
N GLY A 1004 12.44 12.46 8.65
CA GLY A 1004 11.52 11.43 8.14
C GLY A 1004 10.76 11.81 6.87
N ARG A 1005 11.08 12.95 6.25
CA ARG A 1005 10.48 13.36 4.97
C ARG A 1005 11.18 12.67 3.80
N PRO A 1006 10.48 12.37 2.69
CA PRO A 1006 11.10 11.82 1.49
C PRO A 1006 12.29 12.67 1.03
N PHE A 1007 13.42 12.02 0.83
CA PHE A 1007 14.63 12.67 0.34
C PHE A 1007 14.50 12.96 -1.16
N ILE A 1008 14.80 14.21 -1.53
CA ILE A 1008 14.78 14.66 -2.92
C ILE A 1008 16.23 14.77 -3.41
N LEU A 1009 16.64 13.82 -4.25
CA LEU A 1009 17.93 13.83 -4.91
C LEU A 1009 17.95 14.87 -6.03
N ARG A 1010 18.94 15.75 -6.02
CA ARG A 1010 19.17 16.75 -7.05
C ARG A 1010 20.30 16.33 -7.97
N LEU A 1011 20.02 16.28 -9.26
CA LEU A 1011 20.98 15.90 -10.31
C LEU A 1011 21.18 17.02 -11.35
N ASP A 1012 20.41 18.11 -11.28
CA ASP A 1012 20.46 19.25 -12.18
C ASP A 1012 21.76 20.06 -12.10
N ASP A 1013 22.48 20.01 -10.99
CA ASP A 1013 23.71 20.78 -10.78
C ASP A 1013 24.98 19.90 -10.80
N LYS A 1014 24.82 18.59 -10.94
CA LYS A 1014 25.93 17.63 -10.93
C LYS A 1014 26.62 17.54 -12.29
N GLN A 1015 27.92 17.30 -12.25
CA GLN A 1015 28.78 17.10 -13.42
C GLN A 1015 29.11 15.61 -13.55
N PRO A 1016 29.23 15.07 -14.78
CA PRO A 1016 29.61 13.69 -14.97
C PRO A 1016 31.04 13.44 -14.48
N ALA A 1017 31.28 12.27 -13.89
CA ALA A 1017 32.62 11.83 -13.54
C ALA A 1017 33.52 11.84 -14.80
N PRO A 1018 34.80 12.25 -14.68
CA PRO A 1018 35.71 12.22 -15.81
C PRO A 1018 35.84 10.77 -16.33
N PRO A 1019 35.90 10.56 -17.66
CA PRO A 1019 36.02 9.22 -18.22
C PRO A 1019 37.25 8.53 -17.62
N ARG A 1020 37.07 7.30 -17.12
CA ARG A 1020 38.18 6.49 -16.61
C ARG A 1020 39.20 6.29 -17.74
N ALA A 1021 40.36 6.92 -17.64
CA ALA A 1021 41.50 6.59 -18.48
C ALA A 1021 41.89 5.15 -18.15
N TRP A 1022 41.64 4.22 -19.07
CA TRP A 1022 42.07 2.84 -18.91
C TRP A 1022 43.60 2.79 -18.95
N GLY A 1023 44.20 2.63 -17.78
CA GLY A 1023 45.59 2.19 -17.61
C GLY A 1023 46.55 3.23 -17.03
N VAL A 1024 46.50 3.45 -15.71
CA VAL A 1024 47.65 3.45 -14.77
C VAL A 1024 47.06 3.26 -13.36
N PRO A 1025 47.50 2.30 -12.53
CA PRO A 1025 47.07 2.24 -11.14
C PRO A 1025 47.64 3.45 -10.38
N ALA A 1026 46.77 4.27 -9.79
CA ALA A 1026 47.20 5.33 -8.88
C ALA A 1026 47.87 4.71 -7.66
N ALA A 1027 49.09 5.17 -7.37
CA ALA A 1027 49.94 4.70 -6.28
C ALA A 1027 49.18 4.71 -4.94
N SER A 1028 49.12 3.55 -4.30
CA SER A 1028 48.68 3.39 -2.92
C SER A 1028 49.58 4.22 -2.00
N ALA A 1029 48.95 5.02 -1.14
CA ALA A 1029 49.61 5.76 -0.09
C ALA A 1029 50.44 4.81 0.79
N THR A 1030 51.72 5.15 0.93
CA THR A 1030 52.74 4.47 1.72
C THR A 1030 52.37 4.43 3.20
N ILE A 1031 52.18 3.22 3.73
CA ILE A 1031 52.31 2.95 5.18
C ILE A 1031 53.77 2.52 5.41
N PRO A 1032 54.55 3.15 6.31
CA PRO A 1032 55.92 2.75 6.57
C PRO A 1032 55.93 1.44 7.39
N TRP A 1033 56.48 0.38 6.80
CA TRP A 1033 56.80 -0.87 7.50
C TRP A 1033 58.13 -0.71 8.23
N THR A 1034 58.11 -0.75 9.56
CA THR A 1034 59.29 -1.06 10.38
C THR A 1034 59.44 -2.58 10.55
N ALA A 1035 60.68 -3.01 10.65
CA ALA A 1035 61.20 -4.33 10.33
C ALA A 1035 60.93 -5.48 11.34
N SER A 1036 61.32 -6.68 10.89
CA SER A 1036 61.50 -7.99 11.57
C SER A 1036 60.24 -8.86 11.64
N ASN A 1037 60.19 -10.14 11.20
CA ASN A 1037 61.20 -11.16 10.97
C ASN A 1037 60.80 -12.09 9.80
N PHE A 1038 61.78 -12.50 9.00
CA PHE A 1038 61.68 -13.58 8.01
C PHE A 1038 61.96 -14.94 8.66
N GLY A 1039 61.25 -15.98 8.20
CA GLY A 1039 61.66 -17.37 8.40
C GLY A 1039 60.94 -18.35 7.47
N ARG A 1040 61.45 -18.44 6.23
CA ARG A 1040 61.63 -19.63 5.37
C ARG A 1040 60.70 -20.85 5.56
N ASP A 1041 60.02 -21.31 4.50
CA ASP A 1041 60.61 -22.26 3.53
C ASP A 1041 59.76 -22.37 2.23
N PRO A 1042 60.36 -22.76 1.08
CA PRO A 1042 59.73 -22.73 -0.25
C PRO A 1042 59.36 -24.12 -0.79
N ALA A 1043 58.17 -24.29 -1.36
CA ALA A 1043 57.90 -25.41 -2.27
C ALA A 1043 56.71 -25.14 -3.20
N GLY A 1044 56.97 -25.14 -4.51
CA GLY A 1044 56.05 -25.70 -5.51
C GLY A 1044 55.04 -24.78 -6.20
N LEU A 1045 55.47 -24.08 -7.24
CA LEU A 1045 54.68 -23.94 -8.49
C LEU A 1045 54.86 -25.24 -9.33
N PRO A 1046 54.10 -25.54 -10.41
CA PRO A 1046 53.27 -24.65 -11.26
C PRO A 1046 51.94 -25.25 -11.78
N GLY A 1047 51.17 -24.48 -12.58
CA GLY A 1047 50.40 -25.05 -13.69
C GLY A 1047 48.97 -24.53 -13.94
N ASP A 1048 48.88 -23.36 -14.57
CA ASP A 1048 47.99 -22.91 -15.66
C ASP A 1048 46.56 -23.46 -15.90
N ALA A 1049 45.72 -22.48 -16.26
CA ALA A 1049 44.63 -22.48 -17.25
C ALA A 1049 43.24 -23.01 -16.86
N ARG A 1050 42.34 -22.08 -16.52
CA ARG A 1050 41.17 -21.68 -17.34
C ARG A 1050 40.48 -20.44 -16.81
#